data_AF-A0A0G3BQ76-F1
#
_entry.id   AF-A0A0G3BQ76-F1
#
_cell.length_a   1.000
_cell.length_b   1.000
_cell.length_c   1.000
_cell.angle_alpha   90.00
_cell.angle_beta   90.00
_cell.angle_gamma   90.00
#
_symmetry.space_group_name_H-M   'P 1'
#
loop_
_entity.id
_entity.type
_entity.pdbx_description
1 polymer ?
#
loop_
_entity_poly.entity_id
_entity_poly.type
_entity_poly.pdbx_seq_one_letter_code
_entity_poly.pdbx_strand_id
1 'polypeptide(L)'
;MQGEVSQMLWKFDQRKPVARRVQLTGVAVAVGLLLAACGGSDGGGGGGGESAASDQAVEPSNQGSVRALAANGRAIALAVDAPIFRIQEQANGECLEGATSTGASQGGLTRRACSTASTAQGFHVLPVAGAAANVVTLQHAASGLCVDVQGGSKSAGARALLWTCHGMTNQQFVRRADSNGNHQLVARHSGLCLDVIDNSAGPRIEQRNCDTSKQRLSQLFEFAQLTAAPTPAPAPTPAPTPAPTPAPTPAPTPAPTPAPTPAPTPAPTPAPTPAPAPSPAVEVQFAPTQAEIANPERGFYRWAWTDLDKLSASDAADAYAKGFRLVYGTVRLDTWRTTALPTTLLDNLAKSFENARRAGIKVVPRFVYNYPESETEYRNAKDATLDQVLAHIAQLKPVLRDNADVVAYLQAGFIGAWGEWHTSSNNLTSTTSRTRIRDALLDALPGEKFVQLRYPAHVMSWFSSAPTEAIALGGSAQSRIGMHNDCFLASATDVGTYSEDPATRQRERDYVAAVSKVAPFGGETCNPLDEDGAVPRTSCDAILSEGRQFSLSYLNAEYYTEQFHQRWKAQGCYAEVQRLMGYRIELVSAAHAANVAGGQSLALRFSVRNIGWARPYNPRAVTVVLRHRGTGQQVALAANGVDPRRWLPGGSFTHDLQLTVPTGTPAGEYDVYLSLPDGAERLKRDARFAIRPANADQAGAGQAWDAQLGAFRFGSTLTVQ
;
A
#
# COMPACT_ATOMS: atom_id res chain seq x y z
N MET A 1 -69.68 5.18 7.98
CA MET A 1 -68.92 6.42 8.28
C MET A 1 -67.48 5.98 8.51
N GLN A 2 -66.71 5.78 7.43
CA GLN A 2 -65.76 6.73 6.82
C GLN A 2 -64.56 7.09 7.71
N GLY A 3 -63.35 6.90 7.16
CA GLY A 3 -62.03 7.28 7.70
C GLY A 3 -60.99 6.16 7.63
N GLU A 4 -60.69 5.59 6.47
CA GLU A 4 -59.51 5.91 5.61
C GLU A 4 -58.12 5.79 6.27
N VAL A 5 -57.42 4.68 5.97
CA VAL A 5 -55.99 4.70 5.60
C VAL A 5 -55.79 3.68 4.46
N SER A 6 -55.42 4.19 3.29
CA SER A 6 -55.22 3.43 2.06
C SER A 6 -53.83 2.76 2.03
N GLN A 7 -53.80 1.51 1.57
CA GLN A 7 -52.59 0.73 1.26
C GLN A 7 -52.04 1.12 -0.12
N MET A 8 -50.72 0.96 -0.35
CA MET A 8 -50.20 -0.03 -1.31
C MET A 8 -48.69 0.07 -1.57
N LEU A 9 -48.01 -1.04 -1.27
CA LEU A 9 -47.06 -1.79 -2.11
C LEU A 9 -46.65 -1.17 -3.45
N TRP A 10 -45.33 -1.06 -3.70
CA TRP A 10 -44.78 -1.22 -5.04
C TRP A 10 -43.53 -2.12 -5.06
N LYS A 11 -43.62 -3.13 -5.93
CA LYS A 11 -42.64 -4.16 -6.26
C LYS A 11 -41.51 -3.58 -7.11
N PHE A 12 -40.28 -4.05 -6.91
CA PHE A 12 -39.19 -3.85 -7.87
C PHE A 12 -39.26 -4.95 -8.96
N ASP A 13 -39.67 -4.57 -10.17
CA ASP A 13 -39.56 -5.39 -11.40
C ASP A 13 -38.21 -5.12 -12.08
N GLN A 14 -37.52 -6.21 -12.40
CA GLN A 14 -36.25 -6.29 -13.11
C GLN A 14 -36.51 -6.28 -14.63
N ARG A 15 -36.20 -5.19 -15.34
CA ARG A 15 -36.09 -5.23 -16.82
C ARG A 15 -34.90 -4.41 -17.35
N LYS A 16 -34.11 -5.11 -18.18
CA LYS A 16 -32.95 -4.68 -18.98
C LYS A 16 -33.23 -3.45 -19.87
N PRO A 17 -32.22 -2.66 -20.26
CA PRO A 17 -32.26 -1.89 -21.50
C PRO A 17 -31.47 -2.58 -22.62
N VAL A 18 -32.17 -2.73 -23.74
CA VAL A 18 -31.74 -3.28 -25.03
C VAL A 18 -30.95 -2.22 -25.81
N ALA A 19 -29.92 -2.66 -26.52
CA ALA A 19 -29.17 -1.85 -27.49
C ALA A 19 -30.05 -1.37 -28.64
N ARG A 20 -29.98 -0.08 -29.00
CA ARG A 20 -30.34 0.41 -30.34
C ARG A 20 -29.31 1.41 -30.86
N ARG A 21 -28.72 1.03 -32.00
CA ARG A 21 -28.02 1.91 -32.94
C ARG A 21 -29.02 2.87 -33.56
N VAL A 22 -28.62 4.13 -33.75
CA VAL A 22 -29.19 5.01 -34.78
C VAL A 22 -28.01 5.60 -35.55
N GLN A 23 -28.02 5.36 -36.86
CA GLN A 23 -27.13 5.93 -37.87
C GLN A 23 -27.47 7.41 -38.07
N LEU A 24 -26.45 8.25 -38.23
CA LEU A 24 -26.56 9.50 -38.98
C LEU A 24 -25.57 9.43 -40.14
N THR A 25 -26.14 9.39 -41.34
CA THR A 25 -25.54 9.47 -42.67
C THR A 25 -24.81 10.79 -42.88
N GLY A 26 -23.68 10.74 -43.58
CA GLY A 26 -22.85 11.89 -43.90
C GLY A 26 -23.32 12.70 -45.12
N VAL A 27 -22.68 13.85 -45.31
CA VAL A 27 -22.47 14.52 -46.60
C VAL A 27 -21.09 15.18 -46.55
N ALA A 28 -20.27 14.90 -47.57
CA ALA A 28 -19.00 15.55 -47.86
C ALA A 28 -19.21 16.70 -48.86
N VAL A 29 -18.45 17.79 -48.74
CA VAL A 29 -18.12 18.69 -49.87
C VAL A 29 -16.67 19.15 -49.73
N ALA A 30 -15.99 19.16 -50.88
CA ALA A 30 -14.56 19.29 -51.10
C ALA A 30 -14.14 20.71 -51.52
N VAL A 31 -12.87 21.01 -51.24
CA VAL A 31 -11.85 21.75 -52.04
C VAL A 31 -12.14 23.19 -52.52
N GLY A 32 -11.18 24.07 -52.22
CA GLY A 32 -10.90 25.31 -52.96
C GLY A 32 -9.50 25.84 -52.65
N LEU A 33 -8.54 25.56 -53.54
CA LEU A 33 -7.21 26.18 -53.64
C LEU A 33 -7.33 27.67 -54.04
N LEU A 34 -6.38 28.50 -53.60
CA LEU A 34 -5.85 29.62 -54.40
C LEU A 34 -4.42 30.00 -53.99
N LEU A 35 -3.64 30.33 -55.01
CA LEU A 35 -2.18 30.44 -55.12
C LEU A 35 -1.66 31.88 -55.01
N ALA A 36 -0.31 31.96 -54.92
CA ALA A 36 0.61 33.01 -55.40
C ALA A 36 0.95 34.17 -54.45
N ALA A 37 2.17 34.73 -54.42
CA ALA A 37 3.51 34.36 -54.92
C ALA A 37 4.54 35.43 -54.46
N CYS A 38 5.83 35.04 -54.50
CA CYS A 38 7.04 35.82 -54.87
C CYS A 38 7.84 36.70 -53.88
N GLY A 39 9.17 36.51 -53.99
CA GLY A 39 10.30 37.40 -53.63
C GLY A 39 11.05 36.97 -52.36
N GLY A 40 12.21 36.29 -52.36
CA GLY A 40 13.50 36.58 -53.03
C GLY A 40 14.28 37.60 -52.18
N SER A 41 15.57 37.52 -51.84
CA SER A 41 16.68 36.58 -52.07
C SER A 41 17.93 37.15 -51.33
N ASP A 42 18.86 36.25 -50.95
CA ASP A 42 20.34 36.40 -50.87
C ASP A 42 21.11 37.12 -49.76
N GLY A 43 22.22 36.44 -49.35
CA GLY A 43 23.51 36.96 -48.86
C GLY A 43 23.71 36.88 -47.33
N GLY A 44 24.46 35.93 -46.74
CA GLY A 44 25.94 35.78 -46.80
C GLY A 44 26.62 36.83 -45.91
N GLY A 45 27.50 36.60 -44.93
CA GLY A 45 28.22 35.46 -44.38
C GLY A 45 29.31 36.02 -43.42
N GLY A 46 29.83 35.20 -42.50
CA GLY A 46 31.19 35.34 -41.96
C GLY A 46 31.43 36.15 -40.65
N GLY A 47 31.82 35.41 -39.58
CA GLY A 47 33.12 35.60 -38.93
C GLY A 47 33.22 36.40 -37.61
N GLY A 48 33.60 35.70 -36.52
CA GLY A 48 34.75 36.10 -35.68
C GLY A 48 34.50 36.74 -34.30
N GLY A 49 34.97 36.04 -33.25
CA GLY A 49 35.99 36.59 -32.33
C GLY A 49 35.57 37.33 -31.05
N GLU A 50 35.61 36.59 -29.93
CA GLU A 50 36.28 36.88 -28.64
C GLU A 50 36.12 38.21 -27.85
N SER A 51 35.71 38.02 -26.57
CA SER A 51 36.27 38.61 -25.31
C SER A 51 36.16 40.14 -25.07
N ALA A 52 36.06 40.73 -23.88
CA ALA A 52 35.85 40.39 -22.47
C ALA A 52 35.68 41.73 -21.70
N ALA A 53 35.50 41.65 -20.37
CA ALA A 53 35.49 42.72 -19.35
C ALA A 53 34.13 43.41 -19.12
N SER A 54 33.69 43.77 -17.91
CA SER A 54 34.12 43.61 -16.50
C SER A 54 32.94 44.14 -15.68
N ASP A 55 32.40 43.40 -14.72
CA ASP A 55 32.62 43.57 -13.28
C ASP A 55 31.80 44.69 -12.59
N GLN A 56 31.03 44.27 -11.56
CA GLN A 56 30.72 44.93 -10.28
C GLN A 56 29.23 44.99 -9.92
N ALA A 57 28.78 43.96 -9.20
CA ALA A 57 27.56 43.94 -8.41
C ALA A 57 27.92 44.07 -6.92
N VAL A 58 27.31 45.04 -6.25
CA VAL A 58 27.30 45.22 -4.80
C VAL A 58 25.96 44.69 -4.29
N GLU A 59 25.99 43.68 -3.41
CA GLU A 59 24.87 43.39 -2.51
C GLU A 59 25.03 44.15 -1.19
N PRO A 60 23.93 44.38 -0.46
CA PRO A 60 23.87 43.70 0.83
C PRO A 60 22.55 42.96 1.10
N SER A 61 22.73 41.84 1.77
CA SER A 61 21.77 40.95 2.39
C SER A 61 20.84 41.62 3.42
N ASN A 62 19.55 41.26 3.42
CA ASN A 62 18.91 40.73 4.64
C ASN A 62 17.61 39.97 4.34
N GLN A 63 17.56 38.70 4.76
CA GLN A 63 16.42 37.81 4.60
C GLN A 63 15.43 37.98 5.77
N GLY A 64 14.17 38.28 5.46
CA GLY A 64 13.00 37.92 6.26
C GLY A 64 12.17 36.93 5.44
N SER A 65 12.28 35.65 5.75
CA SER A 65 11.74 34.55 4.94
C SER A 65 10.28 34.26 5.29
N VAL A 66 9.37 34.53 4.34
CA VAL A 66 7.97 34.05 4.35
C VAL A 66 7.81 33.04 3.21
N ARG A 67 7.36 31.82 3.51
CA ARG A 67 7.24 30.70 2.55
C ARG A 67 5.80 30.19 2.44
N ALA A 68 5.30 30.09 1.20
CA ALA A 68 4.52 28.98 0.57
C ALA A 68 3.58 29.55 -0.53
N LEU A 69 3.14 28.88 -1.62
CA LEU A 69 3.49 27.69 -2.41
C LEU A 69 2.66 27.81 -3.71
N ALA A 70 3.25 27.66 -4.91
CA ALA A 70 2.52 27.35 -6.16
C ALA A 70 3.43 26.73 -7.23
N ALA A 71 2.79 25.95 -8.11
CA ALA A 71 3.26 24.75 -8.80
C ALA A 71 4.29 24.89 -9.94
N ASN A 72 4.98 26.02 -10.14
CA ASN A 72 6.02 26.15 -11.20
C ASN A 72 7.09 27.23 -10.89
N GLY A 73 7.54 27.35 -9.65
CA GLY A 73 8.83 28.01 -9.36
C GLY A 73 8.99 29.51 -9.70
N ARG A 74 7.90 30.27 -9.90
CA ARG A 74 7.92 31.74 -9.82
C ARG A 74 6.92 32.22 -8.77
N ALA A 75 7.43 32.94 -7.77
CA ALA A 75 6.68 33.46 -6.64
C ALA A 75 5.67 34.53 -7.08
N ILE A 76 4.43 34.43 -6.61
CA ILE A 76 3.56 35.60 -6.44
C ILE A 76 3.39 35.76 -4.94
N ALA A 77 3.84 36.89 -4.41
CA ALA A 77 3.64 37.26 -3.01
C ALA A 77 2.14 37.29 -2.69
N LEU A 78 1.71 36.64 -1.60
CA LEU A 78 0.46 37.03 -0.96
C LEU A 78 0.70 38.45 -0.44
N ALA A 79 0.03 39.41 -1.07
CA ALA A 79 -0.04 40.77 -0.56
C ALA A 79 -0.51 40.69 0.90
N VAL A 80 0.09 41.52 1.74
CA VAL A 80 -0.19 41.64 3.18
C VAL A 80 -1.65 42.10 3.47
N ASP A 81 -2.49 42.15 2.42
CA ASP A 81 -3.83 42.74 2.38
C ASP A 81 -4.92 41.78 1.84
N ALA A 82 -4.67 40.46 1.73
CA ALA A 82 -5.69 39.53 1.23
C ALA A 82 -6.93 39.52 2.17
N PRO A 83 -8.14 39.84 1.67
CA PRO A 83 -9.31 39.97 2.53
C PRO A 83 -9.64 38.65 3.22
N ILE A 84 -9.92 38.74 4.52
CA ILE A 84 -10.41 37.63 5.33
C ILE A 84 -11.92 37.65 5.26
N PHE A 85 -12.52 36.50 4.95
CA PHE A 85 -13.97 36.34 4.90
C PHE A 85 -14.43 35.46 6.05
N ARG A 86 -15.56 35.85 6.63
CA ARG A 86 -16.40 34.96 7.40
C ARG A 86 -17.32 34.21 6.44
N ILE A 87 -17.50 32.92 6.68
CA ILE A 87 -18.35 32.06 5.85
C ILE A 87 -19.58 31.66 6.67
N GLN A 88 -20.74 32.19 6.31
CA GLN A 88 -22.00 32.02 7.04
C GLN A 88 -22.93 31.06 6.31
N GLU A 89 -23.39 30.03 6.99
CA GLU A 89 -24.37 29.08 6.47
C GLU A 89 -25.80 29.64 6.63
N GLN A 90 -26.68 29.39 5.66
CA GLN A 90 -27.97 30.06 5.56
C GLN A 90 -29.14 29.39 6.31
N ALA A 91 -28.98 28.17 6.82
CA ALA A 91 -30.02 27.45 7.56
C ALA A 91 -30.26 28.01 8.96
N ASN A 92 -29.21 28.32 9.71
CA ASN A 92 -29.27 28.90 11.07
C ASN A 92 -28.63 30.30 11.13
N GLY A 93 -28.02 30.76 10.04
CA GLY A 93 -27.33 32.06 10.01
C GLY A 93 -26.05 32.06 10.85
N GLU A 94 -25.45 30.89 11.09
CA GLU A 94 -24.22 30.74 11.87
C GLU A 94 -22.99 30.63 10.97
N CYS A 95 -21.82 30.82 11.56
CA CYS A 95 -20.57 30.92 10.83
C CYS A 95 -19.67 29.72 11.08
N LEU A 96 -18.96 29.33 10.03
CA LEU A 96 -17.90 28.33 10.13
C LEU A 96 -16.82 28.82 11.10
N GLU A 97 -16.48 27.99 12.07
CA GLU A 97 -15.45 28.25 13.06
C GLU A 97 -14.41 27.12 13.04
N GLY A 98 -13.15 27.53 12.89
CA GLY A 98 -11.99 26.67 12.87
C GLY A 98 -11.28 26.62 14.23
N ALA A 99 -10.67 25.48 14.54
CA ALA A 99 -9.71 25.41 15.64
C ALA A 99 -8.50 26.32 15.35
N THR A 100 -8.05 27.06 16.35
CA THR A 100 -6.93 28.01 16.22
C THR A 100 -5.55 27.34 16.35
N SER A 101 -5.50 26.06 16.70
CA SER A 101 -4.26 25.28 16.74
C SER A 101 -3.69 25.07 15.34
N THR A 102 -2.37 25.13 15.21
CA THR A 102 -1.64 24.96 13.94
C THR A 102 -1.39 23.49 13.56
N GLY A 103 -1.66 22.54 14.46
CA GLY A 103 -1.58 21.10 14.19
C GLY A 103 -2.82 20.58 13.45
N ALA A 104 -2.61 19.85 12.36
CA ALA A 104 -3.69 19.17 11.63
C ALA A 104 -4.25 18.03 12.48
N SER A 105 -5.58 17.94 12.62
CA SER A 105 -6.24 16.90 13.41
C SER A 105 -7.54 16.44 12.75
N GLN A 106 -8.02 15.23 13.08
CA GLN A 106 -9.35 14.76 12.66
C GLN A 106 -10.44 15.53 13.43
N GLY A 107 -10.70 16.78 13.02
CA GLY A 107 -11.55 17.72 13.74
C GLY A 107 -11.15 19.16 13.46
N GLY A 108 -11.81 20.12 14.11
CA GLY A 108 -11.42 21.53 14.04
C GLY A 108 -12.16 22.40 13.02
N LEU A 109 -13.27 21.93 12.44
CA LEU A 109 -14.23 22.79 11.76
C LEU A 109 -15.65 22.49 12.28
N THR A 110 -16.36 23.54 12.73
CA THR A 110 -17.74 23.47 13.26
C THR A 110 -18.52 24.74 12.85
N ARG A 111 -19.78 24.89 13.30
CA ARG A 111 -20.53 26.16 13.19
C ARG A 111 -20.73 26.77 14.57
N ARG A 112 -20.71 28.10 14.65
CA ARG A 112 -20.92 28.91 15.86
C ARG A 112 -21.62 30.23 15.50
N ALA A 113 -22.21 30.89 16.49
CA ALA A 113 -22.70 32.25 16.34
C ALA A 113 -21.63 33.16 15.71
N CYS A 114 -22.04 33.92 14.70
CA CYS A 114 -21.14 34.74 13.92
C CYS A 114 -20.52 35.88 14.76
N SER A 115 -19.21 36.00 14.71
CA SER A 115 -18.44 37.11 15.26
C SER A 115 -17.89 37.98 14.13
N THR A 116 -17.80 39.29 14.35
CA THR A 116 -17.19 40.23 13.40
C THR A 116 -15.69 40.45 13.64
N ALA A 117 -15.15 39.95 14.75
CA ALA A 117 -13.76 40.18 15.16
C ALA A 117 -12.94 38.90 15.41
N SER A 118 -13.56 37.71 15.32
CA SER A 118 -12.87 36.44 15.57
C SER A 118 -12.12 35.95 14.34
N THR A 119 -10.79 35.88 14.43
CA THR A 119 -9.94 35.25 13.40
C THR A 119 -10.15 33.73 13.30
N ALA A 120 -10.73 33.10 14.33
CA ALA A 120 -11.14 31.69 14.30
C ALA A 120 -12.35 31.43 13.37
N GLN A 121 -13.04 32.48 12.93
CA GLN A 121 -14.10 32.41 11.92
C GLN A 121 -13.66 33.04 10.58
N GLY A 122 -12.38 33.39 10.47
CA GLY A 122 -11.81 34.04 9.30
C GLY A 122 -11.19 33.03 8.33
N PHE A 123 -11.46 33.19 7.04
CA PHE A 123 -10.92 32.38 5.96
C PHE A 123 -10.41 33.25 4.82
N HIS A 124 -9.18 33.02 4.39
CA HIS A 124 -8.72 33.50 3.10
C HIS A 124 -9.32 32.62 2.00
N VAL A 125 -9.92 33.26 0.99
CA VAL A 125 -10.47 32.60 -0.19
C VAL A 125 -9.45 32.73 -1.31
N LEU A 126 -8.61 31.71 -1.47
CA LEU A 126 -7.45 31.76 -2.34
C LEU A 126 -7.79 31.14 -3.71
N PRO A 127 -7.52 31.82 -4.84
CA PRO A 127 -7.70 31.22 -6.16
C PRO A 127 -6.71 30.07 -6.38
N VAL A 128 -7.14 29.02 -7.08
CA VAL A 128 -6.26 27.90 -7.43
C VAL A 128 -5.58 28.16 -8.78
N ALA A 129 -4.25 28.22 -8.77
CA ALA A 129 -3.45 28.45 -9.98
C ALA A 129 -3.73 27.37 -11.05
N GLY A 130 -4.01 27.82 -12.28
CA GLY A 130 -4.32 26.93 -13.41
C GLY A 130 -5.73 26.33 -13.40
N ALA A 131 -6.61 26.75 -12.48
CA ALA A 131 -8.02 26.36 -12.45
C ALA A 131 -8.94 27.52 -12.90
N ALA A 132 -10.22 27.22 -13.12
CA ALA A 132 -11.23 28.24 -13.39
C ALA A 132 -11.35 29.21 -12.20
N ALA A 133 -11.70 30.47 -12.46
CA ALA A 133 -11.70 31.55 -11.45
C ALA A 133 -12.62 31.29 -10.24
N ASN A 134 -13.62 30.42 -10.38
CA ASN A 134 -14.51 30.03 -9.31
C ASN A 134 -14.02 28.83 -8.48
N VAL A 135 -12.81 28.31 -8.76
CA VAL A 135 -12.16 27.27 -7.99
C VAL A 135 -11.25 27.90 -6.95
N VAL A 136 -11.51 27.59 -5.68
CA VAL A 136 -10.82 28.21 -4.54
C VAL A 136 -10.32 27.16 -3.56
N THR A 137 -9.32 27.56 -2.79
CA THR A 137 -8.94 26.94 -1.52
C THR A 137 -9.37 27.87 -0.38
N LEU A 138 -9.92 27.30 0.69
CA LEU A 138 -10.31 28.05 1.88
C LEU A 138 -9.25 27.84 2.97
N GLN A 139 -8.38 28.82 3.18
CA GLN A 139 -7.36 28.77 4.23
C GLN A 139 -7.85 29.49 5.48
N HIS A 140 -7.94 28.79 6.59
CA HIS A 140 -8.34 29.33 7.89
C HIS A 140 -7.29 30.33 8.41
N ALA A 141 -7.72 31.56 8.67
CA ALA A 141 -6.86 32.70 8.97
C ALA A 141 -6.10 32.55 10.30
N ALA A 142 -6.71 31.94 11.33
CA ALA A 142 -6.02 31.77 12.62
C ALA A 142 -4.97 30.63 12.61
N SER A 143 -5.27 29.51 11.96
CA SER A 143 -4.39 28.32 12.00
C SER A 143 -3.44 28.20 10.80
N GLY A 144 -3.73 28.86 9.69
CA GLY A 144 -3.05 28.66 8.40
C GLY A 144 -3.40 27.34 7.68
N LEU A 145 -4.26 26.50 8.24
CA LEU A 145 -4.73 25.23 7.66
C LEU A 145 -5.85 25.46 6.62
N CYS A 146 -6.06 24.51 5.72
CA CYS A 146 -7.07 24.56 4.67
C CYS A 146 -8.28 23.69 5.01
N VAL A 147 -9.47 24.11 4.58
CA VAL A 147 -10.66 23.25 4.59
C VAL A 147 -10.39 22.05 3.68
N ASP A 148 -10.58 20.85 4.21
CA ASP A 148 -10.19 19.59 3.59
C ASP A 148 -11.29 18.54 3.79
N VAL A 149 -11.67 17.81 2.73
CA VAL A 149 -12.51 16.62 2.86
C VAL A 149 -11.67 15.41 3.27
N GLN A 150 -11.94 14.91 4.48
CA GLN A 150 -11.18 13.86 5.16
C GLN A 150 -10.83 12.68 4.24
N GLY A 151 -9.52 12.40 4.15
CA GLY A 151 -8.96 11.28 3.39
C GLY A 151 -9.23 11.34 1.88
N GLY A 152 -9.64 12.49 1.34
CA GLY A 152 -10.09 12.60 -0.05
C GLY A 152 -11.28 11.68 -0.36
N SER A 153 -12.09 11.36 0.64
CA SER A 153 -13.24 10.46 0.48
C SER A 153 -14.20 10.99 -0.58
N LYS A 154 -14.80 10.11 -1.38
CA LYS A 154 -15.86 10.45 -2.35
C LYS A 154 -17.27 10.14 -1.82
N SER A 155 -17.39 9.68 -0.59
CA SER A 155 -18.65 9.27 0.02
C SER A 155 -19.38 10.45 0.64
N ALA A 156 -20.71 10.49 0.45
CA ALA A 156 -21.57 11.38 1.22
C ALA A 156 -21.49 11.03 2.72
N GLY A 157 -21.36 12.04 3.56
CA GLY A 157 -21.14 11.91 5.00
C GLY A 157 -19.67 12.00 5.41
N ALA A 158 -18.72 12.07 4.48
CA ALA A 158 -17.33 12.33 4.83
C ALA A 158 -17.17 13.75 5.38
N ARG A 159 -16.40 13.90 6.46
CA ARG A 159 -16.24 15.16 7.17
C ARG A 159 -15.37 16.14 6.39
N ALA A 160 -15.71 17.43 6.45
CA ALA A 160 -14.79 18.51 6.14
C ALA A 160 -14.12 19.00 7.44
N LEU A 161 -12.80 19.11 7.43
CA LEU A 161 -11.96 19.43 8.58
C LEU A 161 -10.91 20.49 8.20
N LEU A 162 -10.09 20.91 9.16
CA LEU A 162 -8.92 21.75 8.88
C LEU A 162 -7.67 20.88 8.79
N TRP A 163 -6.98 20.94 7.66
CA TRP A 163 -5.77 20.17 7.41
C TRP A 163 -4.67 21.01 6.81
N THR A 164 -3.42 20.54 6.90
CA THR A 164 -2.29 21.22 6.28
C THR A 164 -2.56 21.47 4.81
N CYS A 165 -2.45 22.73 4.37
CA CYS A 165 -2.66 23.12 2.99
C CYS A 165 -1.66 22.38 2.08
N HIS A 166 -2.15 21.49 1.22
CA HIS A 166 -1.34 20.65 0.33
C HIS A 166 -1.75 20.76 -1.14
N GLY A 167 -2.81 21.52 -1.45
CA GLY A 167 -3.19 21.86 -2.83
C GLY A 167 -3.87 20.73 -3.62
N MET A 168 -4.01 19.52 -3.06
CA MET A 168 -4.81 18.44 -3.64
C MET A 168 -6.29 18.81 -3.82
N THR A 169 -6.98 18.10 -4.71
CA THR A 169 -8.36 18.42 -5.12
C THR A 169 -9.42 18.29 -4.03
N ASN A 170 -9.12 17.61 -2.92
CA ASN A 170 -9.96 17.55 -1.71
C ASN A 170 -9.90 18.80 -0.82
N GLN A 171 -8.99 19.74 -1.10
CA GLN A 171 -8.95 21.09 -0.51
C GLN A 171 -9.40 22.19 -1.48
N GLN A 172 -9.80 21.80 -2.69
CA GLN A 172 -10.25 22.71 -3.73
C GLN A 172 -11.77 22.62 -3.86
N PHE A 173 -12.44 23.78 -3.86
CA PHE A 173 -13.88 23.87 -3.94
C PHE A 173 -14.29 24.74 -5.13
N VAL A 174 -15.19 24.21 -5.95
CA VAL A 174 -15.90 25.00 -6.96
C VAL A 174 -16.99 25.78 -6.25
N ARG A 175 -16.89 27.11 -6.29
CA ARG A 175 -17.95 28.02 -5.83
C ARG A 175 -19.03 28.12 -6.90
N ARG A 176 -20.24 27.70 -6.56
CA ARG A 176 -21.43 27.82 -7.42
C ARG A 176 -22.41 28.82 -6.79
N ALA A 177 -22.47 30.02 -7.35
CA ALA A 177 -23.37 31.06 -6.86
C ALA A 177 -24.85 30.73 -7.15
N ASP A 178 -25.77 31.12 -6.26
CA ASP A 178 -27.21 31.19 -6.49
C ASP A 178 -27.64 32.60 -6.94
N SER A 179 -28.95 32.81 -7.14
CA SER A 179 -29.50 34.11 -7.55
C SER A 179 -29.42 35.18 -6.47
N ASN A 180 -29.15 34.79 -5.22
CA ASN A 180 -29.14 35.66 -4.04
C ASN A 180 -27.71 35.98 -3.58
N GLY A 181 -26.68 35.51 -4.31
CA GLY A 181 -25.28 35.73 -3.97
C GLY A 181 -24.68 34.74 -2.98
N ASN A 182 -25.44 33.71 -2.55
CA ASN A 182 -24.92 32.60 -1.76
C ASN A 182 -24.21 31.59 -2.64
N HIS A 183 -23.35 30.77 -2.05
CA HIS A 183 -22.52 29.82 -2.79
C HIS A 183 -22.67 28.41 -2.24
N GLN A 184 -22.84 27.43 -3.12
CA GLN A 184 -22.48 26.05 -2.80
C GLN A 184 -20.98 25.86 -2.98
N LEU A 185 -20.37 25.10 -2.07
CA LEU A 185 -18.95 24.73 -2.11
C LEU A 185 -18.82 23.27 -2.52
N VAL A 186 -18.45 23.03 -3.78
CA VAL A 186 -18.41 21.68 -4.35
C VAL A 186 -16.97 21.18 -4.36
N ALA A 187 -16.66 20.14 -3.59
CA ALA A 187 -15.33 19.58 -3.52
C ALA A 187 -14.92 19.00 -4.88
N ARG A 188 -13.74 19.37 -5.40
CA ARG A 188 -13.36 19.03 -6.79
C ARG A 188 -13.11 17.55 -7.01
N HIS A 189 -12.68 16.82 -5.99
CA HIS A 189 -12.34 15.40 -6.08
C HIS A 189 -13.56 14.47 -6.07
N SER A 190 -14.65 14.87 -5.39
CA SER A 190 -15.85 14.06 -5.19
C SER A 190 -17.07 14.57 -5.98
N GLY A 191 -17.12 15.86 -6.30
CA GLY A 191 -18.30 16.50 -6.89
C GLY A 191 -19.45 16.72 -5.90
N LEU A 192 -19.23 16.48 -4.60
CA LEU A 192 -20.21 16.65 -3.52
C LEU A 192 -20.09 18.05 -2.89
N CYS A 193 -21.19 18.53 -2.31
CA CYS A 193 -21.29 19.85 -1.70
C CYS A 193 -21.02 19.79 -0.21
N LEU A 194 -20.31 20.78 0.33
CA LEU A 194 -20.24 20.99 1.78
C LEU A 194 -21.65 21.28 2.32
N ASP A 195 -21.93 20.68 3.47
CA ASP A 195 -23.24 20.66 4.11
C ASP A 195 -23.05 20.67 5.62
N VAL A 196 -23.76 21.57 6.30
CA VAL A 196 -23.71 21.67 7.76
C VAL A 196 -24.76 20.76 8.37
N ILE A 197 -24.32 19.79 9.17
CA ILE A 197 -25.17 18.72 9.72
C ILE A 197 -25.20 18.80 11.23
N ASP A 198 -26.40 18.94 11.77
CA ASP A 198 -26.68 18.80 13.20
C ASP A 198 -26.88 17.33 13.57
N ASN A 199 -26.21 16.91 14.63
CA ASN A 199 -26.31 15.55 15.17
C ASN A 199 -26.18 15.57 16.70
N SER A 200 -26.37 14.43 17.35
CA SER A 200 -26.34 14.31 18.81
C SER A 200 -25.01 14.69 19.47
N ALA A 201 -23.91 14.74 18.71
CA ALA A 201 -22.57 15.16 19.18
C ALA A 201 -22.25 16.64 18.87
N GLY A 202 -23.20 17.40 18.31
CA GLY A 202 -23.02 18.80 17.93
C GLY A 202 -22.82 18.99 16.41
N PRO A 203 -22.83 20.25 15.93
CA PRO A 203 -22.79 20.51 14.51
C PRO A 203 -21.42 20.24 13.89
N ARG A 204 -21.43 19.69 12.68
CA ARG A 204 -20.22 19.42 11.89
C ARG A 204 -20.47 19.67 10.40
N ILE A 205 -19.38 19.83 9.66
CA ILE A 205 -19.42 20.02 8.21
C ILE A 205 -19.07 18.68 7.56
N GLU A 206 -19.88 18.27 6.61
CA GLU A 206 -19.65 17.08 5.80
C GLU A 206 -19.82 17.40 4.31
N GLN A 207 -19.40 16.50 3.44
CA GLN A 207 -19.85 16.53 2.05
C GLN A 207 -21.11 15.68 1.87
N ARG A 208 -22.06 16.16 1.08
CA ARG A 208 -23.31 15.46 0.73
C ARG A 208 -23.62 15.69 -0.75
N ASN A 209 -24.59 14.94 -1.28
CA ASN A 209 -25.10 15.21 -2.63
C ASN A 209 -25.55 16.67 -2.71
N CYS A 210 -25.08 17.37 -3.74
CA CYS A 210 -25.46 18.76 -3.98
C CYS A 210 -26.96 18.84 -4.24
N ASP A 211 -27.64 19.72 -3.52
CA ASP A 211 -29.01 20.10 -3.85
C ASP A 211 -29.00 21.01 -5.08
N THR A 212 -29.41 20.46 -6.21
CA THR A 212 -29.46 21.21 -7.49
C THR A 212 -30.56 22.25 -7.52
N SER A 213 -31.57 22.14 -6.64
CA SER A 213 -32.64 23.15 -6.50
C SER A 213 -32.20 24.38 -5.70
N LYS A 214 -31.05 24.28 -5.00
CA LYS A 214 -30.50 25.31 -4.11
C LYS A 214 -31.53 25.80 -3.08
N GLN A 215 -32.37 24.91 -2.58
CA GLN A 215 -33.32 25.18 -1.49
C GLN A 215 -32.78 24.72 -0.13
N ARG A 216 -31.81 23.81 -0.12
CA ARG A 216 -31.14 23.34 1.09
C ARG A 216 -30.18 24.39 1.62
N LEU A 217 -30.69 25.21 2.54
CA LEU A 217 -29.96 26.33 3.14
C LEU A 217 -28.66 25.92 3.83
N SER A 218 -28.56 24.69 4.36
CA SER A 218 -27.34 24.17 5.01
C SER A 218 -26.17 23.91 4.05
N GLN A 219 -26.42 23.97 2.72
CA GLN A 219 -25.40 23.89 1.67
C GLN A 219 -25.12 25.25 1.01
N LEU A 220 -25.77 26.32 1.48
CA LEU A 220 -25.61 27.67 0.93
C LEU A 220 -24.80 28.52 1.91
N PHE A 221 -23.74 29.13 1.40
CA PHE A 221 -22.80 29.91 2.18
C PHE A 221 -22.67 31.34 1.64
N GLU A 222 -22.85 32.31 2.53
CA GLU A 222 -22.55 33.71 2.29
C GLU A 222 -21.10 34.01 2.73
N PHE A 223 -20.40 34.84 1.96
CA PHE A 223 -19.04 35.27 2.24
C PHE A 223 -19.04 36.76 2.60
N ALA A 224 -18.87 37.07 3.88
CA ALA A 224 -18.84 38.44 4.38
C ALA A 224 -17.43 38.82 4.83
N GLN A 225 -16.92 40.00 4.45
CA GLN A 225 -15.58 40.42 4.82
C GLN A 225 -15.47 40.70 6.34
N LEU A 226 -14.42 40.19 6.97
CA LEU A 226 -14.09 40.43 8.39
C LEU A 226 -13.35 41.78 8.49
N THR A 227 -13.82 42.72 9.31
CA THR A 227 -13.20 44.05 9.48
C THR A 227 -12.13 44.01 10.59
N ALA A 228 -10.88 44.34 10.26
CA ALA A 228 -9.75 44.28 11.20
C ALA A 228 -9.77 45.43 12.23
N ALA A 229 -9.40 45.15 13.48
CA ALA A 229 -9.05 46.15 14.49
C ALA A 229 -7.59 46.64 14.29
N PRO A 230 -7.26 47.91 14.57
CA PRO A 230 -5.91 48.46 14.31
C PRO A 230 -4.84 47.88 15.26
N THR A 231 -3.70 47.48 14.69
CA THR A 231 -2.55 46.87 15.38
C THR A 231 -1.65 47.91 16.08
N PRO A 232 -1.15 47.70 17.33
CA PRO A 232 -0.16 48.58 17.95
C PRO A 232 1.27 48.36 17.40
N ALA A 233 2.06 49.44 17.36
CA ALA A 233 3.40 49.50 16.75
C ALA A 233 4.49 48.74 17.53
N PRO A 234 5.49 48.13 16.85
CA PRO A 234 6.55 47.34 17.50
C PRO A 234 7.68 48.21 18.09
N ALA A 235 8.28 47.72 19.19
CA ALA A 235 9.42 48.33 19.89
C ALA A 235 10.79 47.95 19.24
N PRO A 236 11.85 48.78 19.36
CA PRO A 236 13.12 48.58 18.66
C PRO A 236 14.05 47.54 19.32
N THR A 237 14.75 46.77 18.48
CA THR A 237 15.70 45.70 18.84
C THR A 237 17.17 46.20 18.88
N PRO A 238 18.03 45.74 19.82
CA PRO A 238 19.44 46.14 19.91
C PRO A 238 20.39 45.45 18.89
N ALA A 239 21.54 46.08 18.66
CA ALA A 239 22.51 45.82 17.58
C ALA A 239 23.47 44.61 17.80
N PRO A 240 23.99 43.98 16.72
CA PRO A 240 24.79 42.75 16.79
C PRO A 240 26.30 42.93 17.02
N THR A 241 26.93 41.91 17.62
CA THR A 241 28.38 41.77 17.90
C THR A 241 29.12 41.06 16.74
N PRO A 242 30.39 41.39 16.41
CA PRO A 242 31.12 40.80 15.26
C PRO A 242 31.66 39.38 15.50
N ALA A 243 31.77 38.62 14.40
CA ALA A 243 32.23 37.22 14.34
C ALA A 243 33.76 37.06 14.13
N PRO A 244 34.38 35.95 14.60
CA PRO A 244 35.81 35.67 14.39
C PRO A 244 36.15 34.96 13.06
N THR A 245 37.39 35.21 12.60
CA THR A 245 38.04 34.86 11.32
C THR A 245 38.35 33.35 11.12
N PRO A 246 38.26 32.79 9.90
CA PRO A 246 38.64 31.39 9.61
C PRO A 246 40.16 31.17 9.46
N ALA A 247 40.63 29.96 9.82
CA ALA A 247 42.01 29.48 9.66
C ALA A 247 42.22 28.70 8.32
N PRO A 248 43.46 28.62 7.79
CA PRO A 248 43.72 28.25 6.39
C PRO A 248 43.76 26.74 6.08
N THR A 249 43.46 26.46 4.81
CA THR A 249 43.37 25.17 4.09
C THR A 249 44.71 24.44 3.90
N PRO A 250 44.78 23.10 4.05
CA PRO A 250 45.95 22.30 3.64
C PRO A 250 46.01 21.99 2.13
N ALA A 251 47.23 21.91 1.59
CA ALA A 251 47.59 21.67 0.19
C ALA A 251 47.44 20.18 -0.25
N PRO A 252 47.27 19.90 -1.57
CA PRO A 252 46.97 18.56 -2.09
C PRO A 252 48.19 17.61 -2.14
N THR A 253 47.95 16.32 -1.90
CA THR A 253 48.92 15.22 -2.04
C THR A 253 48.81 14.56 -3.43
N PRO A 254 49.92 14.27 -4.13
CA PRO A 254 49.90 13.60 -5.42
C PRO A 254 49.82 12.05 -5.33
N ALA A 255 49.20 11.43 -6.34
CA ALA A 255 49.32 10.00 -6.69
C ALA A 255 50.43 9.82 -7.76
N PRO A 256 50.82 8.61 -8.26
CA PRO A 256 50.61 7.20 -7.85
C PRO A 256 51.94 6.35 -7.88
N THR A 257 51.89 5.04 -7.56
CA THR A 257 52.69 3.97 -8.24
C THR A 257 52.04 2.58 -8.07
N PRO A 258 51.84 1.76 -9.12
CA PRO A 258 51.41 0.37 -9.02
C PRO A 258 52.60 -0.61 -8.92
N ALA A 259 52.43 -1.69 -8.14
CA ALA A 259 53.42 -2.76 -7.96
C ALA A 259 52.98 -4.08 -8.65
N PRO A 260 53.93 -4.95 -9.05
CA PRO A 260 53.78 -5.89 -10.17
C PRO A 260 53.16 -7.27 -9.83
N THR A 261 52.61 -7.87 -10.88
CA THR A 261 52.11 -9.25 -11.02
C THR A 261 53.18 -10.33 -10.79
N PRO A 262 52.85 -11.42 -10.06
CA PRO A 262 53.54 -12.70 -10.21
C PRO A 262 52.70 -13.84 -10.82
N ALA A 263 53.29 -14.43 -11.86
CA ALA A 263 53.31 -15.79 -12.44
C ALA A 263 52.14 -16.82 -12.31
N PRO A 264 51.89 -17.63 -13.37
CA PRO A 264 50.83 -18.65 -13.42
C PRO A 264 51.25 -20.10 -13.04
N THR A 265 50.21 -20.94 -12.87
CA THR A 265 50.11 -22.42 -13.04
C THR A 265 50.52 -23.34 -11.86
N PRO A 266 49.89 -24.52 -11.63
CA PRO A 266 49.53 -25.58 -12.60
C PRO A 266 48.03 -26.01 -12.68
N ALA A 267 47.75 -26.79 -13.73
CA ALA A 267 46.50 -27.39 -14.20
C ALA A 267 45.90 -28.49 -13.28
N PRO A 268 44.60 -28.82 -13.43
CA PRO A 268 43.83 -29.66 -12.48
C PRO A 268 44.13 -31.16 -12.55
N THR A 269 43.94 -31.83 -11.41
CA THR A 269 43.89 -33.29 -11.26
C THR A 269 42.67 -33.88 -12.01
N PRO A 270 42.79 -35.04 -12.68
CA PRO A 270 41.70 -35.65 -13.46
C PRO A 270 40.45 -35.98 -12.64
N ALA A 271 39.29 -35.78 -13.26
CA ALA A 271 37.98 -36.10 -12.72
C ALA A 271 37.78 -37.62 -12.52
N PRO A 272 36.98 -38.07 -11.52
CA PRO A 272 36.49 -39.43 -11.47
C PRO A 272 35.62 -39.75 -12.69
N THR A 273 35.75 -41.00 -13.14
CA THR A 273 35.08 -41.67 -14.26
C THR A 273 33.62 -41.23 -14.48
N PRO A 274 33.20 -40.91 -15.72
CA PRO A 274 31.80 -40.62 -16.02
C PRO A 274 30.89 -41.76 -15.57
N ALA A 275 29.86 -41.41 -14.79
CA ALA A 275 28.66 -42.21 -14.66
C ALA A 275 28.10 -42.54 -16.07
N PRO A 276 27.38 -43.67 -16.24
CA PRO A 276 26.85 -44.10 -17.54
C PRO A 276 26.16 -42.96 -18.28
N ALA A 277 26.38 -42.90 -19.60
CA ALA A 277 25.83 -41.87 -20.48
C ALA A 277 24.35 -41.61 -20.14
N PRO A 278 23.95 -40.37 -19.83
CA PRO A 278 22.57 -40.07 -19.52
C PRO A 278 21.70 -40.46 -20.72
N SER A 279 20.55 -41.10 -20.44
CA SER A 279 19.45 -41.20 -21.41
C SER A 279 19.26 -39.85 -22.09
N PRO A 280 18.88 -39.79 -23.39
CA PRO A 280 18.68 -38.53 -24.08
C PRO A 280 17.72 -37.67 -23.27
N ALA A 281 18.27 -36.61 -22.69
CA ALA A 281 17.55 -35.67 -21.85
C ALA A 281 16.98 -34.59 -22.76
N VAL A 282 15.68 -34.35 -22.64
CA VAL A 282 15.06 -33.19 -23.26
C VAL A 282 15.36 -32.00 -22.36
N GLU A 283 16.09 -31.02 -22.89
CA GLU A 283 16.46 -29.80 -22.20
C GLU A 283 15.62 -28.62 -22.68
N VAL A 284 15.24 -27.75 -21.75
CA VAL A 284 14.40 -26.59 -22.00
C VAL A 284 14.95 -25.39 -21.22
N GLN A 285 14.96 -24.24 -21.88
CA GLN A 285 15.26 -22.94 -21.28
C GLN A 285 14.01 -22.07 -21.24
N PHE A 286 13.90 -21.22 -20.23
CA PHE A 286 12.75 -20.36 -20.04
C PHE A 286 13.16 -18.89 -20.04
N ALA A 287 12.42 -18.06 -20.78
CA ALA A 287 12.60 -16.62 -20.74
C ALA A 287 11.87 -16.02 -19.54
N PRO A 288 12.48 -15.09 -18.77
CA PRO A 288 11.78 -14.35 -17.74
C PRO A 288 10.81 -13.34 -18.35
N THR A 289 9.85 -12.86 -17.55
CA THR A 289 8.98 -11.73 -17.92
C THR A 289 9.11 -10.57 -16.94
N GLN A 290 8.95 -9.35 -17.46
CA GLN A 290 8.82 -8.14 -16.64
C GLN A 290 7.36 -7.79 -16.32
N ALA A 291 6.39 -8.55 -16.85
CA ALA A 291 4.99 -8.36 -16.54
C ALA A 291 4.72 -8.55 -15.04
N GLU A 292 3.82 -7.73 -14.49
CA GLU A 292 3.37 -7.91 -13.12
C GLU A 292 2.46 -9.14 -13.01
N ILE A 293 2.69 -9.93 -11.95
CA ILE A 293 1.96 -11.16 -11.70
C ILE A 293 1.43 -11.12 -10.27
N ALA A 294 0.10 -11.01 -10.17
CA ALA A 294 -0.63 -11.04 -8.92
C ALA A 294 -0.65 -12.47 -8.32
N ASN A 295 0.43 -12.79 -7.60
CA ASN A 295 0.61 -14.04 -6.86
C ASN A 295 0.09 -13.89 -5.40
N PRO A 296 -0.33 -14.99 -4.75
CA PRO A 296 -0.81 -14.97 -3.37
C PRO A 296 0.21 -14.44 -2.35
N GLU A 297 -0.25 -13.90 -1.22
CA GLU A 297 0.57 -13.57 -0.03
C GLU A 297 1.72 -12.56 -0.24
N ARG A 298 1.72 -11.84 -1.36
CA ARG A 298 2.72 -10.81 -1.69
C ARG A 298 2.11 -9.56 -2.33
N GLY A 299 2.92 -8.51 -2.40
CA GLY A 299 2.62 -7.31 -3.17
C GLY A 299 1.66 -6.38 -2.44
N PHE A 300 1.04 -5.49 -3.21
CA PHE A 300 0.10 -4.53 -2.63
C PHE A 300 -1.15 -5.23 -2.09
N TYR A 301 -1.56 -4.86 -0.87
CA TYR A 301 -2.85 -5.26 -0.31
C TYR A 301 -3.81 -4.07 -0.26
N ARG A 302 -5.09 -4.37 -0.03
CA ARG A 302 -6.12 -3.37 0.24
C ARG A 302 -6.88 -3.66 1.52
N TRP A 303 -7.54 -2.66 2.07
CA TRP A 303 -8.41 -2.85 3.23
C TRP A 303 -9.68 -3.60 2.86
N ALA A 304 -10.19 -4.37 3.81
CA ALA A 304 -11.58 -4.76 3.85
C ALA A 304 -12.40 -3.46 3.97
N TRP A 305 -13.42 -3.29 3.14
CA TRP A 305 -14.22 -2.06 3.04
C TRP A 305 -15.03 -1.82 4.33
N THR A 306 -15.10 -2.86 5.14
CA THR A 306 -15.74 -2.97 6.44
C THR A 306 -14.83 -3.81 7.34
N ASP A 307 -15.22 -3.97 8.61
CA ASP A 307 -14.64 -5.00 9.47
C ASP A 307 -14.67 -6.37 8.79
N LEU A 308 -13.66 -7.19 9.06
CA LEU A 308 -13.41 -8.45 8.39
C LEU A 308 -14.54 -9.46 8.62
N ASP A 309 -15.24 -9.44 9.76
CA ASP A 309 -16.42 -10.27 10.01
C ASP A 309 -17.61 -9.93 9.10
N LYS A 310 -17.51 -8.84 8.31
CA LYS A 310 -18.54 -8.39 7.36
C LYS A 310 -18.10 -8.49 5.90
N LEU A 311 -16.91 -9.04 5.61
CA LEU A 311 -16.40 -9.19 4.25
C LEU A 311 -17.37 -10.01 3.38
N SER A 312 -18.01 -9.35 2.42
CA SER A 312 -18.96 -9.99 1.52
C SER A 312 -18.27 -10.75 0.39
N ALA A 313 -18.98 -11.68 -0.23
CA ALA A 313 -18.49 -12.37 -1.43
C ALA A 313 -18.23 -11.40 -2.60
N SER A 314 -19.01 -10.32 -2.70
CA SER A 314 -18.85 -9.30 -3.74
C SER A 314 -17.56 -8.50 -3.53
N ASP A 315 -17.28 -8.07 -2.30
CA ASP A 315 -16.08 -7.28 -1.99
C ASP A 315 -14.81 -8.13 -2.18
N ALA A 316 -14.86 -9.39 -1.75
CA ALA A 316 -13.76 -10.34 -1.98
C ALA A 316 -13.51 -10.58 -3.48
N ALA A 317 -14.57 -10.72 -4.28
CA ALA A 317 -14.46 -10.88 -5.73
C ALA A 317 -13.95 -9.59 -6.42
N ASP A 318 -14.38 -8.41 -5.98
CA ASP A 318 -13.88 -7.12 -6.48
C ASP A 318 -12.39 -6.94 -6.17
N ALA A 319 -11.93 -7.32 -4.97
CA ALA A 319 -10.51 -7.33 -4.63
C ALA A 319 -9.72 -8.17 -5.65
N TYR A 320 -10.19 -9.40 -5.91
CA TYR A 320 -9.54 -10.30 -6.87
C TYR A 320 -9.52 -9.71 -8.29
N ALA A 321 -10.65 -9.17 -8.75
CA ALA A 321 -10.81 -8.59 -10.09
C ALA A 321 -9.89 -7.37 -10.31
N LYS A 322 -9.62 -6.60 -9.26
CA LYS A 322 -8.68 -5.46 -9.29
C LYS A 322 -7.21 -5.86 -9.13
N GLY A 323 -6.91 -7.16 -9.09
CA GLY A 323 -5.55 -7.69 -9.04
C GLY A 323 -5.00 -7.89 -7.63
N PHE A 324 -5.80 -7.69 -6.58
CA PHE A 324 -5.36 -7.96 -5.21
C PHE A 324 -5.47 -9.45 -4.90
N ARG A 325 -4.46 -9.99 -4.20
CA ARG A 325 -4.49 -11.35 -3.64
C ARG A 325 -4.41 -11.35 -2.12
N LEU A 326 -4.28 -10.17 -1.53
CA LEU A 326 -4.16 -9.96 -0.10
C LEU A 326 -5.11 -8.83 0.33
N VAL A 327 -5.88 -9.08 1.38
CA VAL A 327 -6.78 -8.10 2.01
C VAL A 327 -6.48 -8.03 3.50
N TYR A 328 -6.26 -6.84 4.01
CA TYR A 328 -6.16 -6.61 5.44
C TYR A 328 -7.54 -6.29 6.02
N GLY A 329 -7.85 -6.75 7.23
CA GLY A 329 -9.13 -6.39 7.85
C GLY A 329 -9.08 -6.48 9.37
N THR A 330 -9.63 -5.46 10.01
CA THR A 330 -9.83 -5.44 11.45
C THR A 330 -11.06 -6.23 11.85
N VAL A 331 -11.08 -6.81 13.04
CA VAL A 331 -12.28 -7.39 13.67
C VAL A 331 -12.52 -6.62 14.96
N ARG A 332 -13.64 -5.87 15.02
CA ARG A 332 -14.00 -5.00 16.15
C ARG A 332 -14.61 -5.81 17.28
N LEU A 333 -13.99 -5.76 18.45
CA LEU A 333 -14.37 -6.49 19.66
C LEU A 333 -14.86 -5.56 20.78
N ASP A 334 -14.98 -4.26 20.49
CA ASP A 334 -15.22 -3.17 21.44
C ASP A 334 -16.42 -3.42 22.35
N THR A 335 -17.48 -4.00 21.78
CA THR A 335 -18.76 -4.32 22.45
C THR A 335 -18.61 -5.40 23.53
N TRP A 336 -17.61 -6.28 23.39
CA TRP A 336 -17.47 -7.47 24.23
C TRP A 336 -16.24 -7.41 25.15
N ARG A 337 -15.70 -6.22 25.44
CA ARG A 337 -14.53 -6.06 26.33
C ARG A 337 -14.67 -6.70 27.72
N THR A 338 -15.89 -6.99 28.16
CA THR A 338 -16.19 -7.57 29.48
C THR A 338 -17.04 -8.84 29.41
N THR A 339 -17.29 -9.38 28.22
CA THR A 339 -18.18 -10.53 28.00
C THR A 339 -17.62 -11.44 26.93
N ALA A 340 -18.00 -12.72 26.90
CA ALA A 340 -17.58 -13.62 25.82
C ALA A 340 -17.99 -13.11 24.42
N LEU A 341 -17.20 -13.47 23.40
CA LEU A 341 -17.55 -13.21 22.00
C LEU A 341 -18.82 -14.00 21.64
N PRO A 342 -19.80 -13.38 20.97
CA PRO A 342 -21.01 -14.08 20.58
C PRO A 342 -20.72 -15.05 19.43
N THR A 343 -21.44 -16.18 19.39
CA THR A 343 -21.31 -17.16 18.31
C THR A 343 -21.57 -16.54 16.94
N THR A 344 -22.48 -15.56 16.86
CA THR A 344 -22.77 -14.82 15.62
C THR A 344 -21.55 -14.11 15.04
N LEU A 345 -20.66 -13.55 15.87
CA LEU A 345 -19.41 -12.94 15.40
C LEU A 345 -18.47 -14.01 14.83
N LEU A 346 -18.34 -15.14 15.53
CA LEU A 346 -17.49 -16.26 15.12
C LEU A 346 -17.96 -16.88 13.80
N ASP A 347 -19.28 -17.07 13.65
CA ASP A 347 -19.91 -17.60 12.44
C ASP A 347 -19.76 -16.64 11.25
N ASN A 348 -19.92 -15.33 11.50
CA ASN A 348 -19.70 -14.30 10.50
C ASN A 348 -18.24 -14.27 10.03
N LEU A 349 -17.29 -14.36 10.95
CA LEU A 349 -15.87 -14.43 10.62
C LEU A 349 -15.53 -15.69 9.81
N ALA A 350 -16.07 -16.85 10.18
CA ALA A 350 -15.91 -18.09 9.41
C ALA A 350 -16.47 -17.94 7.98
N LYS A 351 -17.64 -17.29 7.84
CA LYS A 351 -18.24 -16.98 6.54
C LYS A 351 -17.38 -16.03 5.70
N SER A 352 -16.77 -15.02 6.32
CA SER A 352 -15.83 -14.12 5.64
C SER A 352 -14.59 -14.83 5.11
N PHE A 353 -14.03 -15.77 5.89
CA PHE A 353 -12.93 -16.62 5.41
C PHE A 353 -13.36 -17.51 4.24
N GLU A 354 -14.56 -18.07 4.27
CA GLU A 354 -15.12 -18.80 3.13
C GLU A 354 -15.33 -17.90 1.89
N ASN A 355 -15.74 -16.65 2.07
CA ASN A 355 -15.83 -15.68 0.97
C ASN A 355 -14.45 -15.39 0.36
N ALA A 356 -13.42 -15.20 1.18
CA ALA A 356 -12.05 -15.03 0.73
C ALA A 356 -11.56 -16.25 -0.08
N ARG A 357 -11.82 -17.46 0.46
CA ARG A 357 -11.51 -18.74 -0.20
C ARG A 357 -12.15 -18.84 -1.57
N ARG A 358 -13.46 -18.56 -1.67
CA ARG A 358 -14.22 -18.59 -2.93
C ARG A 358 -13.75 -17.56 -3.93
N ALA A 359 -13.28 -16.40 -3.49
CA ALA A 359 -12.78 -15.35 -4.37
C ALA A 359 -11.37 -15.61 -4.90
N GLY A 360 -10.55 -16.39 -4.19
CA GLY A 360 -9.14 -16.60 -4.54
C GLY A 360 -8.19 -15.58 -3.90
N ILE A 361 -8.55 -15.04 -2.72
CA ILE A 361 -7.74 -14.08 -1.96
C ILE A 361 -7.38 -14.65 -0.58
N LYS A 362 -6.29 -14.14 -0.01
CA LYS A 362 -5.93 -14.37 1.39
C LYS A 362 -6.10 -13.11 2.22
N VAL A 363 -6.18 -13.27 3.53
CA VAL A 363 -6.45 -12.17 4.46
C VAL A 363 -5.39 -12.03 5.54
N VAL A 364 -5.25 -10.80 6.04
CA VAL A 364 -4.44 -10.41 7.20
C VAL A 364 -5.37 -9.86 8.28
N PRO A 365 -5.87 -10.70 9.21
CA PRO A 365 -6.73 -10.26 10.29
C PRO A 365 -5.96 -9.48 11.37
N ARG A 366 -6.65 -8.51 12.00
CA ARG A 366 -6.24 -7.88 13.26
C ARG A 366 -7.45 -7.69 14.17
N PHE A 367 -7.42 -8.23 15.38
CA PHE A 367 -8.53 -8.11 16.35
C PHE A 367 -8.31 -6.90 17.24
N VAL A 368 -9.30 -6.01 17.43
CA VAL A 368 -9.11 -4.74 18.15
C VAL A 368 -10.28 -4.46 19.10
N TYR A 369 -10.04 -3.85 20.26
CA TYR A 369 -11.09 -3.48 21.24
C TYR A 369 -11.53 -2.02 21.16
N ASN A 370 -10.81 -1.24 20.37
CA ASN A 370 -11.00 0.17 20.19
C ASN A 370 -10.34 0.56 18.87
N TYR A 371 -10.84 1.63 18.28
CA TYR A 371 -10.31 2.21 17.07
C TYR A 371 -10.56 3.72 17.16
N PRO A 372 -9.81 4.45 18.01
CA PRO A 372 -9.98 5.88 18.17
C PRO A 372 -9.76 6.58 16.82
N GLU A 373 -10.55 7.62 16.55
CA GLU A 373 -10.49 8.34 15.28
C GLU A 373 -9.37 9.39 15.27
N SER A 374 -8.72 9.67 16.40
CA SER A 374 -7.62 10.63 16.48
C SER A 374 -6.47 10.20 17.38
N GLU A 375 -5.28 10.72 17.05
CA GLU A 375 -4.03 10.57 17.79
C GLU A 375 -4.04 11.25 19.18
N THR A 376 -5.06 12.05 19.50
CA THR A 376 -5.23 12.66 20.82
C THR A 376 -6.16 11.84 21.72
N GLU A 377 -7.06 11.05 21.15
CA GLU A 377 -8.03 10.25 21.89
C GLU A 377 -7.51 8.86 22.30
N TYR A 378 -6.43 8.38 21.67
CA TYR A 378 -5.94 7.01 21.90
C TYR A 378 -5.55 6.73 23.36
N ARG A 379 -5.16 7.75 24.13
CA ARG A 379 -4.83 7.60 25.56
C ARG A 379 -6.05 7.22 26.41
N ASN A 380 -7.26 7.49 25.93
CA ASN A 380 -8.51 7.12 26.56
C ASN A 380 -9.07 5.79 26.05
N ALA A 381 -8.44 5.20 25.03
CA ALA A 381 -8.85 3.96 24.43
C ALA A 381 -8.92 2.84 25.49
N LYS A 382 -10.00 2.06 25.42
CA LYS A 382 -10.26 0.99 26.37
C LYS A 382 -9.99 -0.36 25.73
N ASP A 383 -9.36 -1.23 26.48
CA ASP A 383 -9.15 -2.64 26.16
C ASP A 383 -9.85 -3.55 27.18
N ALA A 384 -9.77 -4.86 26.97
CA ALA A 384 -10.29 -5.85 27.89
C ALA A 384 -9.23 -6.21 28.97
N THR A 385 -9.65 -6.86 30.06
CA THR A 385 -8.70 -7.41 31.03
C THR A 385 -7.89 -8.56 30.42
N LEU A 386 -6.72 -8.87 30.98
CA LEU A 386 -5.86 -9.95 30.45
C LEU A 386 -6.60 -11.29 30.34
N ASP A 387 -7.36 -11.67 31.37
CA ASP A 387 -8.11 -12.93 31.35
C ASP A 387 -9.19 -12.93 30.26
N GLN A 388 -9.86 -11.79 30.03
CA GLN A 388 -10.83 -11.66 28.95
C GLN A 388 -10.15 -11.72 27.57
N VAL A 389 -8.97 -11.12 27.40
CA VAL A 389 -8.19 -11.23 26.15
C VAL A 389 -7.85 -12.70 25.87
N LEU A 390 -7.36 -13.43 26.87
CA LEU A 390 -7.02 -14.84 26.72
C LEU A 390 -8.26 -15.70 26.44
N ALA A 391 -9.39 -15.41 27.07
CA ALA A 391 -10.67 -16.06 26.78
C ALA A 391 -11.12 -15.82 25.32
N HIS A 392 -11.02 -14.59 24.82
CA HIS A 392 -11.35 -14.28 23.42
C HIS A 392 -10.43 -14.99 22.43
N ILE A 393 -9.12 -15.01 22.68
CA ILE A 393 -8.19 -15.77 21.82
C ILE A 393 -8.55 -17.26 21.81
N ALA A 394 -8.93 -17.82 22.97
CA ALA A 394 -9.40 -19.20 23.05
C ALA A 394 -10.69 -19.44 22.25
N GLN A 395 -11.64 -18.49 22.24
CA GLN A 395 -12.86 -18.57 21.41
C GLN A 395 -12.58 -18.44 19.91
N LEU A 396 -11.57 -17.65 19.52
CA LEU A 396 -11.18 -17.43 18.12
C LEU A 396 -10.34 -18.57 17.54
N LYS A 397 -9.61 -19.30 18.39
CA LYS A 397 -8.69 -20.37 17.99
C LYS A 397 -9.30 -21.42 17.06
N PRO A 398 -10.50 -21.99 17.30
CA PRO A 398 -11.11 -22.93 16.36
C PRO A 398 -11.34 -22.31 14.98
N VAL A 399 -11.92 -21.10 14.93
CA VAL A 399 -12.21 -20.38 13.68
C VAL A 399 -10.93 -20.09 12.89
N LEU A 400 -9.88 -19.64 13.57
CA LEU A 400 -8.57 -19.35 12.96
C LEU A 400 -7.87 -20.60 12.44
N ARG A 401 -7.94 -21.74 13.17
CA ARG A 401 -7.33 -23.00 12.73
C ARG A 401 -8.07 -23.61 11.54
N ASP A 402 -9.40 -23.63 11.58
CA ASP A 402 -10.23 -24.21 10.51
C ASP A 402 -10.14 -23.42 9.19
N ASN A 403 -9.71 -22.15 9.26
CA ASN A 403 -9.57 -21.24 8.14
C ASN A 403 -8.13 -20.75 7.91
N ALA A 404 -7.14 -21.43 8.48
CA ALA A 404 -5.74 -21.04 8.38
C ALA A 404 -5.24 -21.03 6.92
N ASP A 405 -5.88 -21.77 6.04
CA ASP A 405 -5.57 -21.84 4.61
C ASP A 405 -5.64 -20.47 3.91
N VAL A 406 -6.61 -19.63 4.29
CA VAL A 406 -6.78 -18.27 3.74
C VAL A 406 -6.17 -17.16 4.62
N VAL A 407 -5.69 -17.47 5.81
CA VAL A 407 -4.91 -16.52 6.63
C VAL A 407 -3.48 -16.49 6.10
N ALA A 408 -3.08 -15.36 5.50
CA ALA A 408 -1.70 -15.17 5.07
C ALA A 408 -0.78 -15.01 6.28
N TYR A 409 -1.10 -14.04 7.15
CA TYR A 409 -0.42 -13.68 8.39
C TYR A 409 -1.46 -13.14 9.38
N LEU A 410 -1.25 -13.30 10.69
CA LEU A 410 -2.09 -12.65 11.71
C LEU A 410 -1.34 -11.44 12.28
N GLN A 411 -1.88 -10.24 12.17
CA GLN A 411 -1.31 -9.11 12.90
C GLN A 411 -1.77 -9.16 14.36
N ALA A 412 -0.81 -9.10 15.28
CA ALA A 412 -1.07 -9.13 16.71
C ALA A 412 -1.93 -7.92 17.08
N GLY A 413 -3.14 -8.21 17.58
CA GLY A 413 -4.14 -7.22 17.97
C GLY A 413 -4.28 -7.12 19.50
N PHE A 414 -5.48 -6.76 19.95
CA PHE A 414 -5.98 -6.79 21.35
C PHE A 414 -5.40 -5.74 22.31
N ILE A 415 -4.11 -5.39 22.23
CA ILE A 415 -3.51 -4.48 23.21
C ILE A 415 -3.50 -3.06 22.66
N GLY A 416 -4.10 -2.13 23.41
CA GLY A 416 -4.02 -0.70 23.13
C GLY A 416 -4.80 -0.23 21.91
N ALA A 417 -4.49 1.00 21.51
CA ALA A 417 -5.12 1.62 20.36
C ALA A 417 -4.80 0.89 19.06
N TRP A 418 -5.84 0.70 18.25
CA TRP A 418 -5.79 -0.04 16.98
C TRP A 418 -5.22 -1.48 17.08
N GLY A 419 -5.09 -1.99 18.32
CA GLY A 419 -4.52 -3.29 18.65
C GLY A 419 -2.99 -3.37 18.55
N GLU A 420 -2.24 -2.28 18.62
CA GLU A 420 -0.81 -2.26 18.24
C GLU A 420 0.21 -2.34 19.40
N TRP A 421 -0.26 -2.49 20.63
CA TRP A 421 0.56 -2.81 21.82
C TRP A 421 1.35 -1.64 22.42
N HIS A 422 1.05 -0.39 22.08
CA HIS A 422 1.68 0.79 22.69
C HIS A 422 0.95 1.33 23.94
N THR A 423 -0.33 1.01 24.11
CA THR A 423 -1.16 1.51 25.21
C THR A 423 -2.00 0.42 25.86
N SER A 424 -2.51 0.67 27.05
CA SER A 424 -3.50 -0.20 27.67
C SER A 424 -4.25 0.50 28.80
N SER A 425 -5.56 0.24 28.92
CA SER A 425 -6.36 0.64 30.07
C SER A 425 -6.38 -0.41 31.20
N ASN A 426 -5.85 -1.61 30.93
CA ASN A 426 -5.78 -2.76 31.85
C ASN A 426 -4.33 -3.25 32.07
N ASN A 427 -3.33 -2.38 31.90
CA ASN A 427 -1.90 -2.68 32.12
C ASN A 427 -1.36 -3.87 31.29
N LEU A 428 -1.91 -4.07 30.08
CA LEU A 428 -1.51 -5.14 29.16
C LEU A 428 -0.16 -4.89 28.48
N THR A 429 0.42 -3.69 28.62
CA THR A 429 1.75 -3.35 28.08
C THR A 429 2.90 -3.90 28.92
N SER A 430 2.63 -4.53 30.07
CA SER A 430 3.65 -5.25 30.84
C SER A 430 4.24 -6.44 30.05
N THR A 431 5.53 -6.74 30.24
CA THR A 431 6.20 -7.88 29.59
C THR A 431 5.47 -9.19 29.86
N THR A 432 4.97 -9.40 31.08
CA THR A 432 4.19 -10.60 31.44
C THR A 432 2.91 -10.74 30.62
N SER A 433 2.12 -9.67 30.50
CA SER A 433 0.86 -9.69 29.75
C SER A 433 1.10 -9.89 28.26
N ARG A 434 2.06 -9.13 27.69
CA ARG A 434 2.49 -9.27 26.29
C ARG A 434 2.96 -10.70 25.99
N THR A 435 3.71 -11.33 26.90
CA THR A 435 4.19 -12.72 26.75
C THR A 435 3.02 -13.70 26.72
N ARG A 436 2.08 -13.61 27.67
CA ARG A 436 0.90 -14.49 27.72
C ARG A 436 0.02 -14.34 26.46
N ILE A 437 -0.18 -13.11 26.00
CA ILE A 437 -0.99 -12.83 24.80
C ILE A 437 -0.26 -13.32 23.53
N ARG A 438 1.05 -13.07 23.40
CA ARG A 438 1.88 -13.62 22.31
C ARG A 438 1.76 -15.13 22.21
N ASP A 439 1.91 -15.84 23.33
CA ASP A 439 1.87 -17.30 23.37
C ASP A 439 0.48 -17.84 23.01
N ALA A 440 -0.58 -17.19 23.50
CA ALA A 440 -1.95 -17.52 23.13
C ALA A 440 -2.21 -17.31 21.62
N LEU A 441 -1.69 -16.24 21.01
CA LEU A 441 -1.83 -15.99 19.57
C LEU A 441 -1.07 -17.03 18.73
N LEU A 442 0.15 -17.40 19.14
CA LEU A 442 0.94 -18.44 18.46
C LEU A 442 0.28 -19.82 18.56
N ASP A 443 -0.34 -20.15 19.70
CA ASP A 443 -1.11 -21.37 19.88
C ASP A 443 -2.45 -21.33 19.13
N ALA A 444 -3.06 -20.16 18.96
CA ALA A 444 -4.30 -20.01 18.20
C ALA A 444 -4.15 -20.33 16.70
N LEU A 445 -2.91 -20.41 16.18
CA LEU A 445 -2.61 -20.71 14.78
C LEU A 445 -1.84 -22.03 14.61
N PRO A 446 -1.97 -22.70 13.45
CA PRO A 446 -1.10 -23.82 13.08
C PRO A 446 0.39 -23.43 13.06
N GLY A 447 1.27 -24.41 13.28
CA GLY A 447 2.73 -24.22 13.47
C GLY A 447 3.46 -23.57 12.29
N GLU A 448 2.86 -23.61 11.11
CA GLU A 448 3.36 -23.02 9.86
C GLU A 448 2.92 -21.57 9.65
N LYS A 449 2.06 -21.02 10.52
CA LYS A 449 1.53 -19.66 10.42
C LYS A 449 2.25 -18.68 11.33
N PHE A 450 2.21 -17.41 10.93
CA PHE A 450 2.96 -16.32 11.54
C PHE A 450 2.04 -15.33 12.25
N VAL A 451 2.56 -14.79 13.36
CA VAL A 451 2.03 -13.62 14.04
C VAL A 451 2.96 -12.43 13.76
N GLN A 452 2.42 -11.26 13.44
CA GLN A 452 3.20 -10.05 13.18
C GLN A 452 3.00 -9.00 14.25
N LEU A 453 4.09 -8.44 14.75
CA LEU A 453 4.08 -7.38 15.79
C LEU A 453 4.65 -6.07 15.24
N ARG A 454 4.20 -4.94 15.79
CA ARG A 454 4.67 -3.60 15.40
C ARG A 454 6.08 -3.30 15.92
N TYR A 455 6.23 -3.36 17.24
CA TYR A 455 7.39 -2.81 17.93
C TYR A 455 8.55 -3.82 18.07
N PRO A 456 9.73 -3.53 17.49
CA PRO A 456 10.91 -4.40 17.61
C PRO A 456 11.38 -4.58 19.05
N ALA A 457 11.32 -3.52 19.87
CA ALA A 457 11.70 -3.55 21.27
C ALA A 457 11.02 -4.68 22.07
N HIS A 458 9.73 -4.93 21.81
CA HIS A 458 8.99 -6.00 22.47
C HIS A 458 9.51 -7.38 22.04
N VAL A 459 9.77 -7.56 20.74
CA VAL A 459 10.30 -8.82 20.22
C VAL A 459 11.70 -9.10 20.75
N MET A 460 12.56 -8.08 20.76
CA MET A 460 13.93 -8.16 21.28
C MET A 460 13.98 -8.48 22.78
N SER A 461 12.96 -8.06 23.55
CA SER A 461 12.85 -8.39 24.98
C SER A 461 12.64 -9.89 25.24
N TRP A 462 12.05 -10.62 24.27
CA TRP A 462 11.91 -12.07 24.35
C TRP A 462 13.05 -12.82 23.69
N PHE A 463 13.60 -12.26 22.62
CA PHE A 463 14.60 -12.88 21.78
C PHE A 463 15.70 -11.86 21.48
N SER A 464 16.79 -11.91 22.25
CA SER A 464 17.90 -10.95 22.13
C SER A 464 18.66 -11.02 20.80
N SER A 465 18.45 -12.08 20.01
CA SER A 465 19.02 -12.26 18.68
C SER A 465 17.93 -12.66 17.69
N ALA A 466 18.11 -12.31 16.42
CA ALA A 466 17.16 -12.71 15.38
C ALA A 466 17.31 -14.21 15.07
N PRO A 467 16.22 -14.90 14.70
CA PRO A 467 16.28 -16.31 14.32
C PRO A 467 17.17 -16.52 13.09
N THR A 468 17.96 -17.60 13.10
CA THR A 468 18.77 -17.98 11.94
C THR A 468 17.92 -18.63 10.85
N GLU A 469 18.40 -18.62 9.60
CA GLU A 469 17.73 -19.31 8.50
C GLU A 469 17.56 -20.82 8.75
N ALA A 470 18.47 -21.43 9.51
CA ALA A 470 18.41 -22.85 9.86
C ALA A 470 17.18 -23.20 10.71
N ILE A 471 16.75 -22.29 11.61
CA ILE A 471 15.58 -22.49 12.47
C ILE A 471 14.30 -21.89 11.89
N ALA A 472 14.40 -21.17 10.77
CA ALA A 472 13.29 -20.45 10.13
C ALA A 472 12.10 -21.33 9.72
N LEU A 473 12.34 -22.63 9.54
CA LEU A 473 11.30 -23.62 9.23
C LEU A 473 11.06 -24.59 10.39
N GLY A 474 11.66 -24.35 11.55
CA GLY A 474 11.60 -25.21 12.74
C GLY A 474 10.34 -24.99 13.59
N GLY A 475 9.49 -24.01 13.27
CA GLY A 475 8.20 -23.79 13.94
C GLY A 475 8.31 -23.25 15.37
N SER A 476 9.49 -22.80 15.80
CA SER A 476 9.68 -22.16 17.11
C SER A 476 8.91 -20.84 17.19
N ALA A 477 8.56 -20.41 18.41
CA ALA A 477 7.92 -19.12 18.63
C ALA A 477 8.69 -17.96 17.97
N GLN A 478 10.02 -17.96 18.10
CA GLN A 478 10.90 -16.96 17.50
C GLN A 478 10.80 -16.94 15.96
N SER A 479 10.79 -18.10 15.31
CA SER A 479 10.67 -18.21 13.84
C SER A 479 9.29 -17.87 13.29
N ARG A 480 8.26 -17.88 14.14
CA ARG A 480 6.86 -17.63 13.78
C ARG A 480 6.41 -16.19 14.06
N ILE A 481 7.31 -15.34 14.55
CA ILE A 481 7.05 -13.92 14.78
C ILE A 481 7.67 -13.10 13.66
N GLY A 482 6.80 -12.53 12.82
CA GLY A 482 7.16 -11.50 11.85
C GLY A 482 6.92 -10.10 12.39
N MET A 483 7.12 -9.12 11.53
CA MET A 483 6.96 -7.70 11.87
C MET A 483 5.93 -7.07 10.93
N HIS A 484 5.12 -6.15 11.47
CA HIS A 484 4.40 -5.21 10.63
C HIS A 484 4.87 -3.80 10.95
N ASN A 485 5.17 -2.99 9.94
CA ASN A 485 5.57 -1.61 10.15
C ASN A 485 4.38 -0.71 9.81
N ASP A 486 3.81 -0.13 10.85
CA ASP A 486 2.81 0.92 10.74
C ASP A 486 3.57 2.24 10.60
N CYS A 487 3.46 2.88 9.43
CA CYS A 487 4.23 4.05 8.98
C CYS A 487 5.60 3.81 8.31
N PHE A 488 5.78 2.71 7.59
CA PHE A 488 7.02 2.42 6.87
C PHE A 488 7.43 3.58 5.93
N LEU A 489 8.67 4.05 6.06
CA LEU A 489 9.26 5.17 5.32
C LEU A 489 8.75 6.57 5.69
N ALA A 490 7.86 6.70 6.67
CA ALA A 490 7.25 7.99 7.02
C ALA A 490 8.19 8.94 7.74
N SER A 491 9.12 8.44 8.55
CA SER A 491 10.01 9.27 9.36
C SER A 491 11.19 8.45 9.85
N ALA A 492 12.18 9.05 10.53
CA ALA A 492 13.31 8.29 11.05
C ALA A 492 12.85 7.12 11.93
N THR A 493 11.79 7.31 12.72
CA THR A 493 11.23 6.28 13.61
C THR A 493 10.10 5.46 12.99
N ASP A 494 9.67 5.79 11.76
CA ASP A 494 8.41 5.32 11.19
C ASP A 494 7.25 5.54 12.19
N VAL A 495 7.11 6.81 12.59
CA VAL A 495 6.11 7.37 13.53
C VAL A 495 5.94 6.49 14.77
N GLY A 496 7.06 6.28 15.46
CA GLY A 496 7.15 5.57 16.72
C GLY A 496 7.33 4.06 16.60
N THR A 497 7.25 3.44 15.42
CA THR A 497 7.52 2.00 15.26
C THR A 497 8.92 1.62 15.77
N TYR A 498 9.91 2.47 15.51
CA TYR A 498 11.26 2.38 16.05
C TYR A 498 11.50 3.42 17.15
N SER A 499 12.55 3.21 17.94
CA SER A 499 12.98 4.11 18.99
C SER A 499 13.35 5.51 18.49
N GLU A 500 13.10 6.53 19.33
CA GLU A 500 13.59 7.90 19.14
C GLU A 500 15.12 7.99 19.28
N ASP A 501 15.70 7.20 20.21
CA ASP A 501 17.15 7.10 20.40
C ASP A 501 17.80 6.48 19.13
N PRO A 502 18.73 7.19 18.45
CA PRO A 502 19.28 6.73 17.17
C PRO A 502 20.07 5.42 17.24
N ALA A 503 20.81 5.19 18.33
CA ALA A 503 21.62 3.98 18.47
C ALA A 503 20.73 2.75 18.71
N THR A 504 19.67 2.92 19.50
CA THR A 504 18.67 1.90 19.77
C THR A 504 17.85 1.61 18.53
N ARG A 505 17.40 2.65 17.83
CA ARG A 505 16.73 2.54 16.54
C ARG A 505 17.54 1.76 15.52
N GLN A 506 18.84 2.03 15.42
CA GLN A 506 19.69 1.30 14.48
C GLN A 506 19.74 -0.19 14.83
N ARG A 507 19.90 -0.55 16.11
CA ARG A 507 19.85 -1.95 16.56
C ARG A 507 18.50 -2.62 16.27
N GLU A 508 17.40 -1.90 16.47
CA GLU A 508 16.05 -2.39 16.17
C GLU A 508 15.87 -2.62 14.66
N ARG A 509 16.29 -1.67 13.81
CA ARG A 509 16.24 -1.82 12.34
C ARG A 509 17.09 -3.00 11.88
N ASP A 510 18.30 -3.17 12.41
CA ASP A 510 19.17 -4.30 12.08
C ASP A 510 18.54 -5.64 12.51
N TYR A 511 17.92 -5.67 13.69
CA TYR A 511 17.19 -6.83 14.17
C TYR A 511 16.00 -7.17 13.26
N VAL A 512 15.17 -6.18 12.88
CA VAL A 512 14.04 -6.38 11.97
C VAL A 512 14.48 -6.85 10.60
N ALA A 513 15.56 -6.29 10.04
CA ALA A 513 16.14 -6.73 8.77
C ALA A 513 16.67 -8.18 8.82
N ALA A 514 17.10 -8.65 9.99
CA ALA A 514 17.48 -10.05 10.19
C ALA A 514 16.26 -10.97 10.35
N VAL A 515 15.25 -10.56 11.13
CA VAL A 515 13.98 -11.29 11.29
C VAL A 515 13.24 -11.44 9.96
N SER A 516 13.22 -10.39 9.13
CA SER A 516 12.45 -10.38 7.89
C SER A 516 12.95 -11.37 6.83
N LYS A 517 14.21 -11.81 6.93
CA LYS A 517 14.75 -12.88 6.08
C LYS A 517 14.07 -14.23 6.34
N VAL A 518 13.50 -14.42 7.53
CA VAL A 518 12.93 -15.70 7.97
C VAL A 518 11.45 -15.64 8.34
N ALA A 519 10.92 -14.47 8.69
CA ALA A 519 9.51 -14.24 8.99
C ALA A 519 8.97 -13.05 8.17
N PRO A 520 7.65 -12.95 7.93
CA PRO A 520 7.09 -11.95 7.04
C PRO A 520 7.22 -10.53 7.60
N PHE A 521 7.64 -9.61 6.73
CA PHE A 521 7.64 -8.16 6.96
C PHE A 521 6.68 -7.48 5.97
N GLY A 522 5.79 -6.63 6.48
CA GLY A 522 4.91 -5.81 5.65
C GLY A 522 4.30 -4.70 6.48
N GLY A 523 3.29 -4.02 5.96
CA GLY A 523 2.64 -2.94 6.71
C GLY A 523 2.13 -1.85 5.80
N GLU A 524 2.24 -0.60 6.22
CA GLU A 524 1.69 0.54 5.50
C GLU A 524 2.55 1.79 5.60
N THR A 525 2.40 2.68 4.63
CA THR A 525 2.87 4.06 4.71
C THR A 525 1.82 4.91 5.43
N CYS A 526 2.24 5.95 6.14
CA CYS A 526 1.31 6.86 6.83
C CYS A 526 1.68 8.33 6.61
N ASN A 527 1.04 9.24 7.35
CA ASN A 527 1.36 10.67 7.32
C ASN A 527 2.70 10.94 8.02
N PRO A 528 3.72 11.47 7.33
CA PRO A 528 4.96 11.88 7.98
C PRO A 528 4.73 12.93 9.07
N LEU A 529 3.70 13.78 8.95
CA LEU A 529 3.44 14.87 9.88
C LEU A 529 2.92 14.40 11.25
N ASP A 530 2.70 13.10 11.45
CA ASP A 530 2.35 12.54 12.75
C ASP A 530 3.59 12.47 13.67
N GLU A 531 4.80 12.72 13.13
CA GLU A 531 6.03 12.97 13.87
C GLU A 531 6.57 14.38 13.61
N ASP A 532 6.89 15.10 14.68
CA ASP A 532 7.43 16.46 14.60
C ASP A 532 8.79 16.49 13.86
N GLY A 533 8.86 17.28 12.78
CA GLY A 533 10.09 17.42 12.00
C GLY A 533 10.46 16.20 11.17
N ALA A 534 9.52 15.28 10.92
CA ALA A 534 9.75 14.08 10.14
C ALA A 534 10.36 14.36 8.76
N VAL A 535 11.36 13.56 8.40
CA VAL A 535 11.95 13.54 7.05
C VAL A 535 11.56 12.22 6.37
N PRO A 536 10.50 12.21 5.54
CA PRO A 536 10.01 10.98 4.94
C PRO A 536 10.90 10.48 3.81
N ARG A 537 11.11 9.17 3.77
CA ARG A 537 11.97 8.48 2.78
C ARG A 537 11.17 8.04 1.56
N THR A 538 10.62 9.02 0.85
CA THR A 538 9.62 8.81 -0.21
C THR A 538 10.19 8.58 -1.62
N SER A 539 11.51 8.64 -1.82
CA SER A 539 12.13 8.47 -3.15
C SER A 539 12.12 7.00 -3.62
N CYS A 540 12.35 6.81 -4.91
CA CYS A 540 12.59 5.48 -5.49
C CYS A 540 13.79 4.78 -4.86
N ASP A 541 14.91 5.49 -4.69
CA ASP A 541 16.11 4.91 -4.06
C ASP A 541 15.81 4.39 -2.66
N ALA A 542 15.00 5.10 -1.89
CA ALA A 542 14.61 4.69 -0.55
C ALA A 542 13.78 3.39 -0.57
N ILE A 543 12.70 3.32 -1.34
CA ILE A 543 11.85 2.12 -1.37
C ILE A 543 12.56 0.92 -2.01
N LEU A 544 13.38 1.12 -3.04
CA LEU A 544 14.13 0.03 -3.69
C LEU A 544 15.23 -0.51 -2.76
N SER A 545 15.85 0.34 -1.95
CA SER A 545 16.86 -0.04 -0.96
C SER A 545 16.22 -0.70 0.27
N GLU A 546 15.29 -0.03 0.93
CA GLU A 546 14.70 -0.52 2.18
C GLU A 546 13.72 -1.66 1.95
N GLY A 547 13.00 -1.67 0.83
CA GLY A 547 12.16 -2.82 0.44
C GLY A 547 12.98 -4.11 0.33
N ARG A 548 14.22 -4.01 -0.18
CA ARG A 548 15.17 -5.14 -0.20
C ARG A 548 15.76 -5.42 1.17
N GLN A 549 16.20 -4.40 1.91
CA GLN A 549 16.79 -4.54 3.24
C GLN A 549 15.86 -5.29 4.20
N PHE A 550 14.57 -4.95 4.18
CA PHE A 550 13.57 -5.50 5.08
C PHE A 550 12.78 -6.66 4.48
N SER A 551 13.17 -7.21 3.32
CA SER A 551 12.44 -8.28 2.66
C SER A 551 10.92 -8.01 2.59
N LEU A 552 10.57 -6.79 2.15
CA LEU A 552 9.20 -6.30 2.14
C LEU A 552 8.31 -7.24 1.33
N SER A 553 7.36 -7.88 2.02
CA SER A 553 6.51 -8.92 1.44
C SER A 553 5.22 -8.37 0.88
N TYR A 554 4.63 -7.41 1.59
CA TYR A 554 3.42 -6.72 1.19
C TYR A 554 3.41 -5.29 1.74
N LEU A 555 2.67 -4.40 1.07
CA LEU A 555 2.48 -3.02 1.49
C LEU A 555 1.05 -2.57 1.18
N ASN A 556 0.50 -1.66 1.98
CA ASN A 556 -0.81 -1.06 1.70
C ASN A 556 -0.82 -0.35 0.35
N ALA A 557 -1.93 -0.42 -0.41
CA ALA A 557 -2.06 0.22 -1.72
C ALA A 557 -2.77 1.59 -1.69
N GLU A 558 -3.47 1.90 -0.60
CA GLU A 558 -4.53 2.91 -0.51
C GLU A 558 -4.17 4.10 0.39
N TYR A 559 -3.23 3.94 1.32
CA TYR A 559 -2.81 4.99 2.26
C TYR A 559 -1.66 5.85 1.73
N TYR A 560 -1.78 7.17 1.97
CA TYR A 560 -0.80 8.22 1.65
C TYR A 560 -0.15 8.08 0.26
N THR A 561 -0.97 7.69 -0.71
CA THR A 561 -0.48 7.35 -2.04
C THR A 561 0.15 8.54 -2.75
N GLU A 562 -0.27 9.77 -2.46
CA GLU A 562 0.30 10.98 -3.10
C GLU A 562 1.76 11.20 -2.69
N GLN A 563 2.05 11.06 -1.39
CA GLN A 563 3.39 11.25 -0.84
C GLN A 563 4.35 10.13 -1.27
N PHE A 564 3.86 8.88 -1.34
CA PHE A 564 4.66 7.70 -1.63
C PHE A 564 4.44 7.17 -3.05
N HIS A 565 3.31 6.51 -3.30
CA HIS A 565 3.08 5.76 -4.54
C HIS A 565 3.11 6.63 -5.80
N GLN A 566 2.52 7.83 -5.78
CA GLN A 566 2.52 8.76 -6.89
C GLN A 566 3.90 9.35 -7.11
N ARG A 567 4.68 9.56 -6.04
CA ARG A 567 6.09 9.93 -6.17
C ARG A 567 6.92 8.81 -6.82
N TRP A 568 6.71 7.55 -6.45
CA TRP A 568 7.35 6.41 -7.11
C TRP A 568 6.92 6.25 -8.56
N LYS A 569 5.66 6.56 -8.89
CA LYS A 569 5.17 6.58 -10.28
C LYS A 569 5.82 7.72 -11.06
N ALA A 570 5.88 8.92 -10.49
CA ALA A 570 6.52 10.09 -11.10
C ALA A 570 8.02 9.88 -11.33
N GLN A 571 8.69 9.15 -10.44
CA GLN A 571 10.10 8.76 -10.57
C GLN A 571 10.31 7.45 -11.35
N GLY A 572 9.25 6.79 -11.81
CA GLY A 572 9.32 5.63 -12.70
C GLY A 572 9.57 4.26 -12.07
N CYS A 573 9.77 4.14 -10.75
CA CYS A 573 10.07 2.86 -10.10
C CYS A 573 8.85 2.09 -9.58
N TYR A 574 7.63 2.65 -9.59
CA TYR A 574 6.46 1.99 -9.00
C TYR A 574 6.21 0.57 -9.53
N ALA A 575 6.34 0.36 -10.85
CA ALA A 575 6.18 -0.95 -11.46
C ALA A 575 7.26 -1.95 -11.00
N GLU A 576 8.49 -1.47 -10.78
CA GLU A 576 9.57 -2.28 -10.23
C GLU A 576 9.31 -2.64 -8.76
N VAL A 577 8.89 -1.67 -7.93
CA VAL A 577 8.48 -1.90 -6.54
C VAL A 577 7.39 -2.97 -6.48
N GLN A 578 6.34 -2.80 -7.28
CA GLN A 578 5.22 -3.75 -7.34
C GLN A 578 5.70 -5.15 -7.73
N ARG A 579 6.63 -5.25 -8.68
CA ARG A 579 7.15 -6.51 -9.21
C ARG A 579 8.08 -7.24 -8.23
N LEU A 580 8.90 -6.51 -7.50
CA LEU A 580 9.94 -7.08 -6.64
C LEU A 580 9.47 -7.31 -5.20
N MET A 581 8.41 -6.67 -4.75
CA MET A 581 7.84 -6.87 -3.41
C MET A 581 7.46 -8.34 -3.18
N GLY A 582 7.85 -8.94 -2.05
CA GLY A 582 7.67 -10.36 -1.78
C GLY A 582 8.55 -11.26 -2.64
N TYR A 583 8.12 -12.50 -2.86
CA TYR A 583 8.83 -13.42 -3.74
C TYR A 583 8.54 -13.13 -5.22
N ARG A 584 9.50 -13.46 -6.10
CA ARG A 584 9.28 -13.51 -7.55
C ARG A 584 10.13 -14.62 -8.14
N ILE A 585 9.49 -15.75 -8.39
CA ILE A 585 10.16 -16.99 -8.82
C ILE A 585 10.19 -17.06 -10.34
N GLU A 586 11.38 -17.19 -10.91
CA GLU A 586 11.60 -17.46 -12.32
C GLU A 586 12.03 -18.92 -12.47
N LEU A 587 11.40 -19.66 -13.37
CA LEU A 587 11.95 -20.92 -13.86
C LEU A 587 13.09 -20.56 -14.84
N VAL A 588 14.25 -21.16 -14.69
CA VAL A 588 15.44 -20.86 -15.50
C VAL A 588 15.61 -21.92 -16.58
N SER A 589 15.66 -23.18 -16.15
CA SER A 589 15.82 -24.33 -17.03
C SER A 589 15.13 -25.56 -16.46
N ALA A 590 14.86 -26.53 -17.33
CA ALA A 590 14.44 -27.87 -16.96
C ALA A 590 15.09 -28.90 -17.89
N ALA A 591 15.33 -30.10 -17.38
CA ALA A 591 15.77 -31.25 -18.15
C ALA A 591 15.02 -32.49 -17.65
N HIS A 592 14.56 -33.35 -18.54
CA HIS A 592 13.91 -34.61 -18.15
C HIS A 592 14.23 -35.73 -19.13
N ALA A 593 14.09 -36.99 -18.71
CA ALA A 593 14.21 -38.12 -19.62
C ALA A 593 13.18 -38.03 -20.76
N ALA A 594 13.54 -38.42 -21.99
CA ALA A 594 12.60 -38.40 -23.12
C ALA A 594 11.49 -39.46 -23.00
N ASN A 595 11.76 -40.58 -22.32
CA ASN A 595 10.84 -41.71 -22.18
C ASN A 595 10.85 -42.25 -20.74
N VAL A 596 9.72 -42.80 -20.29
CA VAL A 596 9.59 -43.51 -19.01
C VAL A 596 8.46 -44.53 -19.11
N ALA A 597 8.55 -45.68 -18.43
CA ALA A 597 7.43 -46.63 -18.36
C ALA A 597 6.58 -46.40 -17.10
N GLY A 598 5.31 -46.78 -17.14
CA GLY A 598 4.44 -46.78 -15.95
C GLY A 598 5.06 -47.62 -14.82
N GLY A 599 5.12 -47.07 -13.61
CA GLY A 599 5.76 -47.69 -12.44
C GLY A 599 7.26 -47.42 -12.30
N GLN A 600 7.90 -46.75 -13.27
CA GLN A 600 9.34 -46.42 -13.22
C GLN A 600 9.60 -45.00 -12.70
N SER A 601 10.86 -44.71 -12.36
CA SER A 601 11.32 -43.38 -11.95
C SER A 601 11.63 -42.50 -13.16
N LEU A 602 11.02 -41.33 -13.21
CA LEU A 602 11.33 -40.25 -14.13
C LEU A 602 12.42 -39.35 -13.51
N ALA A 603 13.59 -39.32 -14.13
CA ALA A 603 14.62 -38.33 -13.82
C ALA A 603 14.20 -36.97 -14.38
N LEU A 604 14.12 -35.95 -13.51
CA LEU A 604 13.82 -34.58 -13.87
C LEU A 604 14.67 -33.61 -13.06
N ARG A 605 15.32 -32.66 -13.74
CA ARG A 605 16.02 -31.53 -13.14
C ARG A 605 15.29 -30.24 -13.47
N PHE A 606 15.19 -29.32 -12.53
CA PHE A 606 14.81 -27.94 -12.86
C PHE A 606 15.57 -26.94 -12.00
N SER A 607 15.78 -25.74 -12.53
CA SER A 607 16.42 -24.63 -11.82
C SER A 607 15.47 -23.44 -11.74
N VAL A 608 15.38 -22.83 -10.56
CA VAL A 608 14.62 -21.60 -10.32
C VAL A 608 15.51 -20.50 -9.76
N ARG A 609 15.10 -19.26 -9.94
CA ARG A 609 15.70 -18.08 -9.33
C ARG A 609 14.63 -17.27 -8.60
N ASN A 610 14.90 -16.80 -7.39
CA ASN A 610 14.02 -15.84 -6.72
C ASN A 610 14.60 -14.44 -6.88
N ILE A 611 13.98 -13.60 -7.72
CA ILE A 611 14.42 -12.22 -7.95
C ILE A 611 13.68 -11.19 -7.08
N GLY A 612 12.69 -11.63 -6.28
CA GLY A 612 11.96 -10.76 -5.36
C GLY A 612 12.77 -10.36 -4.14
N TRP A 613 12.20 -9.51 -3.28
CA TRP A 613 12.79 -9.06 -2.03
C TRP A 613 12.62 -10.04 -0.87
N ALA A 614 11.63 -10.93 -0.95
CA ALA A 614 11.32 -11.91 0.09
C ALA A 614 11.25 -13.34 -0.46
N ARG A 615 11.24 -14.32 0.45
CA ARG A 615 10.95 -15.72 0.15
C ARG A 615 9.44 -15.99 0.29
N PRO A 616 8.91 -17.11 -0.25
CA PRO A 616 7.63 -17.65 0.22
C PRO A 616 7.72 -18.00 1.71
N TYR A 617 6.76 -17.58 2.53
CA TYR A 617 6.75 -17.89 3.98
C TYR A 617 5.81 -19.05 4.31
N ASN A 618 4.62 -19.09 3.72
CA ASN A 618 3.68 -20.20 3.92
C ASN A 618 4.08 -21.41 3.05
N PRO A 619 3.73 -22.64 3.48
CA PRO A 619 4.03 -23.84 2.72
C PRO A 619 3.50 -23.80 1.29
N ARG A 620 4.29 -24.36 0.38
CA ARG A 620 3.96 -24.58 -1.04
C ARG A 620 4.49 -25.95 -1.43
N ALA A 621 3.68 -26.74 -2.11
CA ALA A 621 4.19 -27.96 -2.72
C ALA A 621 4.86 -27.62 -4.06
N VAL A 622 5.67 -28.56 -4.56
CA VAL A 622 6.15 -28.56 -5.94
C VAL A 622 5.66 -29.83 -6.60
N THR A 623 4.97 -29.69 -7.72
CA THR A 623 4.38 -30.82 -8.45
C THR A 623 4.75 -30.71 -9.92
N VAL A 624 5.26 -31.81 -10.48
CA VAL A 624 5.38 -31.97 -11.93
C VAL A 624 4.08 -32.58 -12.42
N VAL A 625 3.41 -31.94 -13.37
CA VAL A 625 2.18 -32.46 -13.96
C VAL A 625 2.49 -32.95 -15.37
N LEU A 626 2.11 -34.20 -15.65
CA LEU A 626 2.11 -34.77 -16.99
C LEU A 626 0.68 -34.72 -17.53
N ARG A 627 0.47 -34.12 -18.70
CA ARG A 627 -0.85 -34.08 -19.36
C ARG A 627 -0.80 -34.82 -20.69
N HIS A 628 -1.54 -35.91 -20.81
CA HIS A 628 -1.61 -36.73 -22.01
C HIS A 628 -2.18 -35.93 -23.18
N ARG A 629 -1.53 -35.93 -24.34
CA ARG A 629 -1.91 -35.09 -25.50
C ARG A 629 -3.21 -35.52 -26.17
N GLY A 630 -3.47 -36.82 -26.26
CA GLY A 630 -4.71 -37.35 -26.86
C GLY A 630 -5.95 -37.22 -25.97
N THR A 631 -5.88 -37.70 -24.73
CA THR A 631 -7.03 -37.74 -23.79
C THR A 631 -7.16 -36.53 -22.87
N GLY A 632 -6.09 -35.73 -22.70
CA GLY A 632 -6.04 -34.67 -21.71
C GLY A 632 -5.88 -35.15 -20.25
N GLN A 633 -5.77 -36.47 -20.02
CA GLN A 633 -5.59 -37.03 -18.68
C GLN A 633 -4.34 -36.48 -18.00
N GLN A 634 -4.45 -36.16 -16.71
CA GLN A 634 -3.39 -35.57 -15.92
C GLN A 634 -2.84 -36.55 -14.89
N VAL A 635 -1.52 -36.54 -14.73
CA VAL A 635 -0.80 -37.27 -13.68
C VAL A 635 0.07 -36.27 -12.92
N ALA A 636 -0.19 -36.13 -11.62
CA ALA A 636 0.55 -35.24 -10.74
C ALA A 636 1.64 -36.02 -9.99
N LEU A 637 2.89 -35.61 -10.14
CA LEU A 637 4.07 -36.20 -9.52
C LEU A 637 4.62 -35.23 -8.47
N ALA A 638 4.50 -35.59 -7.20
CA ALA A 638 4.98 -34.75 -6.11
C ALA A 638 6.51 -34.74 -6.04
N ALA A 639 7.12 -33.56 -6.07
CA ALA A 639 8.56 -33.38 -5.86
C ALA A 639 8.88 -33.32 -4.36
N ASN A 640 8.73 -34.46 -3.68
CA ASN A 640 8.98 -34.57 -2.25
C ASN A 640 10.41 -34.11 -1.91
N GLY A 641 10.54 -33.30 -0.85
CA GLY A 641 11.82 -32.74 -0.42
C GLY A 641 12.16 -31.36 -1.01
N VAL A 642 11.40 -30.87 -1.99
CA VAL A 642 11.53 -29.49 -2.49
C VAL A 642 10.60 -28.57 -1.69
N ASP A 643 11.16 -27.57 -1.02
CA ASP A 643 10.41 -26.57 -0.24
C ASP A 643 10.69 -25.15 -0.78
N PRO A 644 9.73 -24.51 -1.47
CA PRO A 644 9.88 -23.16 -1.99
C PRO A 644 10.20 -22.10 -0.93
N ARG A 645 9.90 -22.35 0.35
CA ARG A 645 10.28 -21.44 1.45
C ARG A 645 11.79 -21.33 1.64
N ARG A 646 12.57 -22.26 1.07
CA ARG A 646 14.05 -22.22 1.06
C ARG A 646 14.61 -21.42 -0.12
N TRP A 647 13.78 -20.92 -1.03
CA TRP A 647 14.24 -20.13 -2.17
C TRP A 647 14.44 -18.67 -1.78
N LEU A 648 15.59 -18.40 -1.17
CA LEU A 648 15.97 -17.08 -0.67
C LEU A 648 16.09 -16.04 -1.79
N PRO A 649 15.77 -14.75 -1.51
CA PRO A 649 15.97 -13.63 -2.42
C PRO A 649 17.37 -13.58 -3.04
N GLY A 650 17.46 -13.35 -4.35
CA GLY A 650 18.71 -13.28 -5.10
C GLY A 650 19.36 -14.65 -5.39
N GLY A 651 18.86 -15.74 -4.80
CA GLY A 651 19.40 -17.08 -4.96
C GLY A 651 18.93 -17.79 -6.23
N SER A 652 19.74 -18.74 -6.69
CA SER A 652 19.37 -19.72 -7.73
C SER A 652 19.44 -21.13 -7.14
N PHE A 653 18.44 -21.96 -7.43
CA PHE A 653 18.22 -23.25 -6.80
C PHE A 653 17.94 -24.30 -7.86
N THR A 654 18.79 -25.33 -7.92
CA THR A 654 18.63 -26.48 -8.82
C THR A 654 18.16 -27.68 -8.04
N HIS A 655 17.15 -28.37 -8.55
CA HIS A 655 16.56 -29.56 -7.95
C HIS A 655 16.69 -30.74 -8.90
N ASP A 656 17.32 -31.80 -8.42
CA ASP A 656 17.42 -33.10 -9.09
C ASP A 656 16.39 -34.06 -8.49
N LEU A 657 15.46 -34.52 -9.31
CA LEU A 657 14.31 -35.30 -8.88
C LEU A 657 14.29 -36.68 -9.52
N GLN A 658 13.80 -37.64 -8.74
CA GLN A 658 13.44 -38.99 -9.16
C GLN A 658 11.96 -39.17 -8.83
N LEU A 659 11.11 -39.06 -9.86
CA LEU A 659 9.66 -38.99 -9.72
C LEU A 659 9.02 -40.31 -10.16
N THR A 660 8.35 -41.02 -9.26
CA THR A 660 7.68 -42.27 -9.62
C THR A 660 6.44 -42.02 -10.47
N VAL A 661 6.44 -42.50 -11.70
CA VAL A 661 5.24 -42.48 -12.57
C VAL A 661 4.31 -43.62 -12.13
N PRO A 662 3.03 -43.38 -11.81
CA PRO A 662 2.13 -44.44 -11.34
C PRO A 662 1.99 -45.60 -12.33
N THR A 663 1.90 -46.82 -11.81
CA THR A 663 1.54 -48.00 -12.61
C THR A 663 0.17 -47.80 -13.24
N GLY A 664 0.03 -48.15 -14.53
CA GLY A 664 -1.22 -47.96 -15.28
C GLY A 664 -1.41 -46.55 -15.86
N THR A 665 -0.42 -45.67 -15.76
CA THR A 665 -0.40 -44.43 -16.56
C THR A 665 -0.47 -44.80 -18.05
N PRO A 666 -1.45 -44.30 -18.82
CA PRO A 666 -1.60 -44.69 -20.22
C PRO A 666 -0.37 -44.37 -21.05
N ALA A 667 0.00 -45.28 -21.96
CA ALA A 667 1.07 -45.05 -22.91
C ALA A 667 0.70 -43.90 -23.87
N GLY A 668 1.69 -43.08 -24.25
CA GLY A 668 1.48 -41.95 -25.15
C GLY A 668 2.37 -40.75 -24.85
N GLU A 669 2.17 -39.66 -25.59
CA GLU A 669 2.87 -38.40 -25.37
C GLU A 669 2.19 -37.54 -24.31
N TYR A 670 3.00 -36.98 -23.41
CA TYR A 670 2.57 -36.08 -22.35
C TYR A 670 3.31 -34.74 -22.45
N ASP A 671 2.57 -33.65 -22.31
CA ASP A 671 3.15 -32.34 -22.02
C ASP A 671 3.57 -32.28 -20.55
N VAL A 672 4.74 -31.68 -20.29
CA VAL A 672 5.30 -31.54 -18.93
C VAL A 672 5.04 -30.15 -18.39
N TYR A 673 4.63 -30.05 -17.13
CA TYR A 673 4.37 -28.79 -16.44
C TYR A 673 5.00 -28.77 -15.06
N LEU A 674 5.29 -27.57 -14.56
CA LEU A 674 5.61 -27.31 -13.15
C LEU A 674 4.46 -26.54 -12.49
N SER A 675 3.95 -27.06 -11.39
CA SER A 675 2.97 -26.40 -10.53
C SER A 675 3.54 -26.14 -9.14
N LEU A 676 3.20 -24.99 -8.59
CA LEU A 676 3.53 -24.56 -7.23
C LEU A 676 2.24 -24.26 -6.46
N PRO A 677 1.42 -25.28 -6.17
CA PRO A 677 0.13 -25.08 -5.54
C PRO A 677 0.27 -24.64 -4.07
N ASP A 678 -0.81 -24.12 -3.52
CA ASP A 678 -0.90 -23.84 -2.10
C ASP A 678 -0.67 -25.10 -1.26
N GLY A 679 -0.03 -24.95 -0.10
CA GLY A 679 0.24 -26.08 0.80
C GLY A 679 -0.98 -26.62 1.52
N ALA A 680 -2.08 -25.86 1.60
CA ALA A 680 -3.31 -26.30 2.27
C ALA A 680 -4.12 -27.25 1.38
N GLU A 681 -4.61 -28.35 1.97
CA GLU A 681 -5.38 -29.38 1.25
C GLU A 681 -6.61 -28.82 0.52
N ARG A 682 -7.29 -27.83 1.12
CA ARG A 682 -8.48 -27.19 0.55
C ARG A 682 -8.17 -26.30 -0.65
N LEU A 683 -6.95 -25.78 -0.75
CA LEU A 683 -6.56 -24.78 -1.75
C LEU A 683 -5.64 -25.34 -2.83
N LYS A 684 -4.96 -26.47 -2.59
CA LYS A 684 -3.95 -27.02 -3.49
C LYS A 684 -4.43 -27.33 -4.92
N ARG A 685 -5.75 -27.47 -5.11
CA ARG A 685 -6.39 -27.73 -6.42
C ARG A 685 -6.97 -26.48 -7.08
N ASP A 686 -6.94 -25.34 -6.39
CA ASP A 686 -7.43 -24.07 -6.91
C ASP A 686 -6.25 -23.27 -7.48
N ALA A 687 -6.20 -23.20 -8.82
CA ALA A 687 -5.14 -22.54 -9.56
C ALA A 687 -4.93 -21.06 -9.18
N ARG A 688 -5.92 -20.40 -8.58
CA ARG A 688 -5.81 -19.00 -8.13
C ARG A 688 -4.87 -18.83 -6.93
N PHE A 689 -4.65 -19.90 -6.17
CA PHE A 689 -3.72 -19.93 -5.05
C PHE A 689 -2.36 -20.54 -5.42
N ALA A 690 -2.17 -20.99 -6.66
CA ALA A 690 -0.87 -21.43 -7.14
C ALA A 690 0.06 -20.24 -7.41
N ILE A 691 1.36 -20.45 -7.22
CA ILE A 691 2.37 -19.48 -7.65
C ILE A 691 2.57 -19.61 -9.15
N ARG A 692 2.29 -18.53 -9.90
CA ARG A 692 2.70 -18.40 -11.30
C ARG A 692 4.17 -17.97 -11.36
N PRO A 693 5.07 -18.75 -11.98
CA PRO A 693 6.42 -18.32 -12.27
C PRO A 693 6.46 -17.07 -13.16
N ALA A 694 7.45 -16.21 -12.94
CA ALA A 694 7.70 -14.99 -13.68
C ALA A 694 8.38 -15.25 -15.02
N ASN A 695 7.78 -16.12 -15.83
CA ASN A 695 8.24 -16.51 -17.15
C ASN A 695 7.32 -15.97 -18.24
N ALA A 696 7.90 -15.64 -19.39
CA ALA A 696 7.15 -15.21 -20.56
C ALA A 696 6.46 -16.42 -21.21
N ASP A 697 5.23 -16.22 -21.70
CA ASP A 697 4.59 -17.19 -22.56
C ASP A 697 5.26 -17.13 -23.95
N GLN A 698 5.73 -18.27 -24.46
CA GLN A 698 6.45 -18.41 -25.74
C GLN A 698 5.71 -19.41 -26.63
N ALA A 699 4.74 -18.92 -27.40
CA ALA A 699 3.88 -19.76 -28.24
C ALA A 699 4.67 -20.66 -29.21
N GLY A 700 5.74 -20.12 -29.82
CA GLY A 700 6.61 -20.89 -30.73
C GLY A 700 7.40 -22.02 -30.05
N ALA A 701 7.62 -21.93 -28.74
CA ALA A 701 8.25 -22.97 -27.93
C ALA A 701 7.23 -23.82 -27.16
N GLY A 702 5.92 -23.58 -27.32
CA GLY A 702 4.88 -24.27 -26.56
C GLY A 702 4.90 -23.99 -25.04
N GLN A 703 5.56 -22.93 -24.59
CA GLN A 703 5.65 -22.55 -23.18
C GLN A 703 4.55 -21.55 -22.83
N ALA A 704 3.75 -21.84 -21.81
CA ALA A 704 2.72 -20.92 -21.36
C ALA A 704 2.23 -21.27 -19.95
N TRP A 705 1.70 -20.27 -19.24
CA TRP A 705 0.89 -20.48 -18.05
C TRP A 705 -0.49 -21.07 -18.39
N ASP A 706 -0.84 -22.21 -17.81
CA ASP A 706 -2.18 -22.78 -17.84
C ASP A 706 -2.94 -22.34 -16.58
N ALA A 707 -3.87 -21.40 -16.74
CA ALA A 707 -4.64 -20.82 -15.64
C ALA A 707 -5.69 -21.75 -15.03
N GLN A 708 -6.10 -22.81 -15.74
CA GLN A 708 -7.00 -23.82 -15.18
C GLN A 708 -6.24 -24.82 -14.33
N LEU A 709 -5.04 -25.22 -14.80
CA LEU A 709 -4.18 -26.16 -14.09
C LEU A 709 -3.41 -25.50 -12.93
N GLY A 710 -3.15 -24.19 -13.02
CA GLY A 710 -2.26 -23.50 -12.08
C GLY A 710 -0.82 -23.98 -12.24
N ALA A 711 -0.37 -24.17 -13.48
CA ALA A 711 0.94 -24.73 -13.79
C ALA A 711 1.54 -24.10 -15.05
N PHE A 712 2.86 -24.05 -15.12
CA PHE A 712 3.60 -23.55 -16.27
C PHE A 712 4.04 -24.71 -17.17
N ARG A 713 3.65 -24.69 -18.45
CA ARG A 713 4.00 -25.71 -19.45
C ARG A 713 5.43 -25.54 -19.90
N PHE A 714 6.19 -26.63 -19.95
CA PHE A 714 7.59 -26.61 -20.37
C PHE A 714 7.77 -26.44 -21.88
N GLY A 715 6.77 -26.78 -22.68
CA GLY A 715 6.94 -26.83 -24.14
C GLY A 715 7.69 -28.06 -24.64
N SER A 716 8.08 -28.96 -23.72
CA SER A 716 8.65 -30.27 -24.02
C SER A 716 7.63 -31.40 -23.85
N THR A 717 7.99 -32.57 -24.38
CA THR A 717 7.20 -33.80 -24.33
C THR A 717 7.95 -34.95 -23.70
N LEU A 718 7.24 -35.73 -22.90
CA LEU A 718 7.67 -37.01 -22.36
C LEU A 718 6.81 -38.12 -22.97
N THR A 719 7.41 -39.21 -23.41
CA THR A 719 6.67 -40.41 -23.84
C THR A 719 6.56 -41.40 -22.69
N VAL A 720 5.34 -41.78 -22.33
CA VAL A 720 5.10 -42.91 -21.42
C VAL A 720 4.93 -44.18 -22.24
N GLN A 721 5.69 -45.23 -21.91
CA GLN A 721 5.68 -46.54 -22.57
C GLN A 721 4.78 -47.55 -21.86
#